data_AF-A0A257M682-F1
#
_entry.id   AF-A0A257M682-F1
#
_cell.length_a   1.000
_cell.length_b   1.000
_cell.length_c   1.000
_cell.angle_alpha   90.00
_cell.angle_beta   90.00
_cell.angle_gamma   90.00
#
_symmetry.space_group_name_H-M   'P 1'
#
loop_
_entity.id
_entity.type
_entity.pdbx_description
1 polymer ?
#
loop_
_entity_poly.entity_id
_entity_poly.type
_entity_poly.pdbx_seq_one_letter_code
_entity_poly.pdbx_strand_id
1 'polypeptide(L)'
;MTRHLPSLACLSLILAGAAIGQTSPLADPTGILRKPIPDKLVVLTFDDGPASGFTVVAPILKSFGFGGSFYVCDFDSFRTRKDWYLTWRQMRAMHDAGLEIGNHTTGHAGGAGIGAFLSLDDDLQANGVPKSTTIAWPVFAVNTKTYPDLAANGYLFGRGGHFRPYRPTVDNPFDIPCLGAGTVEEFVKSVRQANQGKIAVIIYHGVPDMEHPAVSLDPAIFKLQMQYLKDNHYKVIALRDLAQYIDPAKAAQLPPTSNQYKEPGPVELAKEDKPYVAVRMPEPVPAAPAAKAADVADSPSPQVTPIAANQPNVFTWNKAEAGNWSEASKWSNNLASGSAPVAAGQADYVLNFDKQGSFSLVNDLSEGLVINQLNFKGPSVKLEGKSLAFTANGTATPPRITQGVASEVQLAVPVVLAGDLTVDVTHKNGKVVLPGLVSGAGSLTKNGEGLLRLDHPKNTFAGGTTINRGCLCLYVANEGLGSGPITLNDKGVLALEHVHAATPLVLNGGEINANNGFGDIWDGTITLNGNTRITSYADFVINAAMSGPGGFTQIGSYGGFGLVNSGQVTLSGTNTYSGATVIQRGTLRILKAASLYNGDTGKWMPEKITVAPTATLRLCVGGPGEFTGEQVGALLKNLAASVNDNGLMKRAVLCLDTTHAKEPVVIATDIADSKGPGGGAFLFKKCGAGVLQMNGQNRYSGQTILEGGSLVVSSLNSYAKGKPSSSLGAPTDIETGEIVIGSGDTPCSLIYNGAGEITDRVMNLAGKNFTATFEQAGSGLLKFSSTFVLSGHSASKSIVLKGDTAGTGEIAGNLVDPHDRSGKAVTAVAKSGSGTWTLSGSNTYSGPTTVSAGTLVIASSKSLSGKTAVAVASSAKLALNFKGQVNVAKLIVDGKPLPSGTYGASNTPQLTGTGVLKVP
;
A
#
# COMPACT_ATOMS: atom_id res chain seq x y z
N MET A 1 -20.36 71.65 -51.72
CA MET A 1 -20.53 73.08 -51.41
C MET A 1 -20.82 73.24 -49.92
N THR A 2 -19.90 73.89 -49.20
CA THR A 2 -20.04 74.78 -48.02
C THR A 2 -21.46 75.00 -47.42
N ARG A 3 -21.73 75.17 -46.11
CA ARG A 3 -20.92 75.51 -44.91
C ARG A 3 -21.78 75.37 -43.61
N HIS A 4 -21.10 75.09 -42.48
CA HIS A 4 -21.31 75.45 -41.05
C HIS A 4 -22.63 75.18 -40.24
N LEU A 5 -22.49 74.35 -39.17
CA LEU A 5 -22.70 74.54 -37.69
C LEU A 5 -23.77 75.55 -37.16
N PRO A 6 -24.33 75.45 -35.91
CA PRO A 6 -23.81 74.77 -34.69
C PRO A 6 -24.81 74.14 -33.64
N SER A 7 -24.19 73.55 -32.59
CA SER A 7 -24.52 73.60 -31.13
C SER A 7 -25.42 72.58 -30.40
N LEU A 8 -24.89 72.21 -29.21
CA LEU A 8 -25.37 71.38 -28.10
C LEU A 8 -26.65 71.88 -27.42
N ALA A 9 -27.46 70.94 -26.91
CA ALA A 9 -27.81 70.76 -25.48
C ALA A 9 -29.12 69.95 -25.35
N CYS A 10 -29.16 68.92 -24.49
CA CYS A 10 -30.38 68.60 -23.77
C CYS A 10 -30.11 67.80 -22.50
N LEU A 11 -30.62 68.36 -21.40
CA LEU A 11 -30.66 67.85 -20.04
C LEU A 11 -31.77 66.79 -19.93
N SER A 12 -31.55 65.68 -19.22
CA SER A 12 -32.65 64.90 -18.64
C SER A 12 -32.25 64.20 -17.34
N LEU A 13 -33.25 64.12 -16.47
CA LEU A 13 -33.25 63.86 -15.03
C LEU A 13 -32.70 62.48 -14.61
N ILE A 14 -32.08 62.50 -13.44
CA ILE A 14 -31.56 61.36 -12.67
C ILE A 14 -32.72 60.60 -12.00
N LEU A 15 -32.78 59.29 -12.22
CA LEU A 15 -33.39 58.34 -11.29
C LEU A 15 -32.38 57.22 -10.97
N ALA A 16 -32.20 56.97 -9.67
CA ALA A 16 -31.24 56.04 -9.11
C ALA A 16 -31.58 54.58 -9.44
N GLY A 17 -30.64 53.90 -10.11
CA GLY A 17 -30.49 52.45 -10.06
C GLY A 17 -29.30 52.11 -9.18
N ALA A 18 -29.56 51.53 -8.01
CA ALA A 18 -28.52 51.03 -7.12
C ALA A 18 -27.77 49.87 -7.81
N ALA A 19 -26.48 50.09 -8.11
CA ALA A 19 -25.56 49.05 -8.51
C ALA A 19 -25.37 48.06 -7.35
N ILE A 20 -25.80 46.81 -7.55
CA ILE A 20 -25.56 45.72 -6.60
C ILE A 20 -24.08 45.31 -6.73
N GLY A 21 -23.25 45.89 -5.88
CA GLY A 21 -22.10 45.27 -5.19
C GLY A 21 -20.99 44.59 -6.00
N GLN A 22 -20.10 45.36 -6.64
CA GLN A 22 -18.70 44.95 -6.75
C GLN A 22 -18.00 45.26 -5.42
N THR A 23 -17.72 44.24 -4.60
CA THR A 23 -16.85 44.39 -3.44
C THR A 23 -15.39 44.49 -3.92
N SER A 24 -14.69 45.55 -3.50
CA SER A 24 -13.32 45.88 -3.89
C SER A 24 -12.30 44.77 -3.58
N PRO A 25 -11.20 44.64 -4.36
CA PRO A 25 -10.10 43.72 -4.05
C PRO A 25 -9.50 44.02 -2.66
N LEU A 26 -8.85 43.03 -2.05
CA LEU A 26 -8.13 43.19 -0.78
C LEU A 26 -7.23 44.44 -0.81
N ALA A 27 -7.43 45.34 0.14
CA ALA A 27 -6.60 46.53 0.27
C ALA A 27 -5.14 46.15 0.53
N ASP A 28 -4.21 46.84 -0.12
CA ASP A 28 -2.76 46.68 0.03
C ASP A 28 -2.10 48.00 0.47
N PRO A 29 -2.40 48.49 1.69
CA PRO A 29 -1.88 49.77 2.17
C PRO A 29 -0.35 49.77 2.35
N THR A 30 0.27 48.59 2.43
CA THR A 30 1.71 48.39 2.66
C THR A 30 2.50 48.11 1.38
N GLY A 31 1.83 48.01 0.22
CA GLY A 31 2.45 47.78 -1.08
C GLY A 31 3.18 46.43 -1.16
N ILE A 32 2.60 45.40 -0.55
CA ILE A 32 3.07 44.01 -0.56
C ILE A 32 2.89 43.37 -1.94
N LEU A 33 1.81 43.71 -2.66
CA LEU A 33 1.50 43.15 -3.96
C LEU A 33 2.37 43.82 -5.04
N ARG A 34 3.12 43.00 -5.78
CA ARG A 34 3.82 43.42 -7.00
C ARG A 34 2.87 43.63 -8.17
N LYS A 35 1.77 42.86 -8.19
CA LYS A 35 0.67 42.94 -9.15
C LYS A 35 -0.60 42.34 -8.53
N PRO A 36 -1.80 42.68 -9.04
CA PRO A 36 -3.05 42.12 -8.54
C PRO A 36 -3.04 40.58 -8.55
N ILE A 37 -3.60 39.97 -7.51
CA ILE A 37 -3.84 38.52 -7.48
C ILE A 37 -5.03 38.21 -8.39
N PRO A 38 -4.87 37.37 -9.41
CA PRO A 38 -5.98 36.99 -10.28
C PRO A 38 -6.95 36.07 -9.52
N ASP A 39 -8.23 36.20 -9.85
CA ASP A 39 -9.21 35.18 -9.46
C ASP A 39 -8.82 33.82 -10.03
N LYS A 40 -9.28 32.75 -9.37
CA LYS A 40 -8.98 31.36 -9.71
C LYS A 40 -7.48 31.01 -9.65
N LEU A 41 -6.69 31.72 -8.84
CA LEU A 41 -5.32 31.33 -8.50
C LEU A 41 -5.29 30.29 -7.38
N VAL A 42 -4.74 29.11 -7.68
CA VAL A 42 -4.64 27.97 -6.77
C VAL A 42 -3.17 27.56 -6.62
N VAL A 43 -2.79 27.21 -5.40
CA VAL A 43 -1.52 26.54 -5.09
C VAL A 43 -1.83 25.13 -4.61
N LEU A 44 -1.17 24.13 -5.18
CA LEU A 44 -1.27 22.74 -4.73
C LEU A 44 -0.01 22.36 -3.94
N THR A 45 -0.20 21.83 -2.75
CA THR A 45 0.88 21.43 -1.85
C THR A 45 0.73 19.97 -1.44
N PHE A 46 1.84 19.22 -1.45
CA PHE A 46 1.89 17.79 -1.14
C PHE A 46 2.92 17.57 -0.02
N ASP A 47 2.48 17.12 1.14
CA ASP A 47 3.34 16.93 2.31
C ASP A 47 3.98 15.54 2.36
N ASP A 48 4.93 15.36 3.28
CA ASP A 48 5.64 14.13 3.67
C ASP A 48 6.55 13.44 2.64
N GLY A 49 6.47 13.84 1.38
CA GLY A 49 7.25 13.25 0.29
C GLY A 49 6.97 11.77 -0.02
N PRO A 50 5.71 11.28 -0.02
CA PRO A 50 5.41 9.93 -0.46
C PRO A 50 5.77 9.73 -1.94
N ALA A 51 6.17 8.52 -2.31
CA ALA A 51 6.59 8.13 -3.66
C ALA A 51 5.48 8.32 -4.71
N SER A 52 4.21 8.37 -4.28
CA SER A 52 3.08 8.74 -5.14
C SER A 52 3.19 10.16 -5.69
N GLY A 53 3.89 11.07 -5.01
CA GLY A 53 4.22 12.40 -5.51
C GLY A 53 4.95 12.34 -6.87
N PHE A 54 5.88 11.41 -7.04
CA PHE A 54 6.59 11.18 -8.30
C PHE A 54 5.80 10.27 -9.24
N THR A 55 5.30 9.15 -8.73
CA THR A 55 4.78 8.07 -9.58
C THR A 55 3.35 8.29 -10.09
N VAL A 56 2.59 9.18 -9.43
CA VAL A 56 1.18 9.46 -9.74
C VAL A 56 0.96 10.96 -9.95
N VAL A 57 1.28 11.79 -8.96
CA VAL A 57 0.93 13.22 -8.94
C VAL A 57 1.67 13.99 -10.03
N ALA A 58 3.00 13.91 -10.09
CA ALA A 58 3.80 14.65 -11.04
C ALA A 58 3.39 14.40 -12.53
N PRO A 59 3.18 13.15 -12.99
CA PRO A 59 2.63 12.89 -14.32
C PRO A 59 1.26 13.51 -14.58
N ILE A 60 0.36 13.48 -13.59
CA ILE A 60 -0.98 14.07 -13.72
C ILE A 60 -0.87 15.60 -13.83
N LEU A 61 -0.14 16.26 -12.92
CA LEU A 61 0.07 17.72 -12.99
C LEU A 61 0.67 18.14 -14.33
N LYS A 62 1.69 17.42 -14.81
CA LYS A 62 2.31 17.64 -16.11
C LYS A 62 1.30 17.54 -17.26
N SER A 63 0.40 16.54 -17.23
CA SER A 63 -0.62 16.36 -18.28
C SER A 63 -1.61 17.52 -18.37
N PHE A 64 -1.85 18.24 -17.27
CA PHE A 64 -2.73 19.41 -17.23
C PHE A 64 -1.98 20.75 -17.43
N GLY A 65 -0.65 20.74 -17.35
CA GLY A 65 0.21 21.94 -17.38
C GLY A 65 0.20 22.70 -16.06
N PHE A 66 0.03 22.00 -14.93
CA PHE A 66 -0.03 22.58 -13.60
C PHE A 66 1.29 22.47 -12.85
N GLY A 67 1.59 23.47 -12.01
CA GLY A 67 2.66 23.41 -11.01
C GLY A 67 2.20 22.80 -9.68
N GLY A 68 3.14 22.60 -8.76
CA GLY A 68 2.87 22.15 -7.40
C GLY A 68 4.13 22.09 -6.54
N SER A 69 3.94 22.13 -5.21
CA SER A 69 5.02 22.11 -4.22
C SER A 69 4.97 20.84 -3.38
N PHE A 70 6.09 20.13 -3.31
CA PHE A 70 6.23 18.86 -2.59
C PHE A 70 7.14 19.07 -1.38
N TYR A 71 6.55 19.11 -0.19
CA TYR A 71 7.24 19.30 1.06
C TYR A 71 7.76 17.96 1.56
N VAL A 72 9.07 17.78 1.50
CA VAL A 72 9.73 16.52 1.86
C VAL A 72 10.34 16.62 3.26
N CYS A 73 10.41 15.49 3.96
CA CYS A 73 11.05 15.36 5.25
C CYS A 73 11.89 14.08 5.26
N ASP A 74 12.70 13.90 6.30
CA ASP A 74 13.63 12.78 6.38
C ASP A 74 13.48 12.01 7.70
N PHE A 75 12.36 11.30 7.88
CA PHE A 75 12.16 10.39 9.01
C PHE A 75 12.55 8.94 8.66
N ASP A 76 12.47 8.02 9.63
CA ASP A 76 13.04 6.68 9.48
C ASP A 76 12.41 5.86 8.34
N SER A 77 11.08 5.83 8.23
CA SER A 77 10.39 5.19 7.09
C SER A 77 10.78 5.85 5.77
N PHE A 78 10.89 7.18 5.71
CA PHE A 78 11.35 7.89 4.51
C PHE A 78 12.72 7.38 4.03
N ARG A 79 13.67 7.16 4.94
CA ARG A 79 15.03 6.70 4.63
C ARG A 79 15.10 5.27 4.13
N THR A 80 14.23 4.45 4.69
CA THR A 80 14.30 2.99 4.58
C THR A 80 13.37 2.44 3.51
N ARG A 81 12.21 3.07 3.32
CA ARG A 81 11.11 2.63 2.45
C ARG A 81 11.02 3.48 1.18
N LYS A 82 12.00 3.34 0.29
CA LYS A 82 11.99 4.02 -1.02
C LYS A 82 10.98 3.46 -2.02
N ASP A 83 10.34 2.34 -1.68
CA ASP A 83 9.11 1.89 -2.31
C ASP A 83 7.93 2.85 -2.03
N TRP A 84 7.98 3.60 -0.93
CA TRP A 84 6.87 4.39 -0.40
C TRP A 84 7.13 5.87 -0.28
N TYR A 85 8.39 6.26 -0.22
CA TYR A 85 8.83 7.65 -0.15
C TYR A 85 9.74 8.00 -1.31
N LEU A 86 9.74 9.28 -1.63
CA LEU A 86 10.58 9.82 -2.68
C LEU A 86 12.05 9.47 -2.42
N THR A 87 12.71 9.02 -3.48
CA THR A 87 14.17 8.99 -3.56
C THR A 87 14.70 10.38 -3.89
N TRP A 88 15.93 10.69 -3.48
CA TRP A 88 16.57 11.96 -3.83
C TRP A 88 16.62 12.20 -5.35
N ARG A 89 16.77 11.12 -6.11
CA ARG A 89 16.77 11.14 -7.57
C ARG A 89 15.40 11.52 -8.15
N GLN A 90 14.31 11.00 -7.58
CA GLN A 90 12.95 11.37 -7.97
C GLN A 90 12.68 12.85 -7.66
N MET A 91 13.11 13.34 -6.49
CA MET A 91 13.00 14.76 -6.15
C MET A 91 13.76 15.65 -7.15
N ARG A 92 14.98 15.26 -7.54
CA ARG A 92 15.75 15.98 -8.57
C ARG A 92 15.02 15.98 -9.92
N ALA A 93 14.52 14.82 -10.35
CA ALA A 93 13.76 14.71 -11.60
C ALA A 93 12.46 15.55 -11.59
N MET A 94 11.79 15.65 -10.44
CA MET A 94 10.63 16.54 -10.27
C MET A 94 11.03 18.00 -10.36
N HIS A 95 12.14 18.38 -9.71
CA HIS A 95 12.70 19.72 -9.81
C HIS A 95 13.05 20.08 -11.26
N ASP A 96 13.77 19.22 -11.97
CA ASP A 96 14.15 19.39 -13.37
C ASP A 96 12.92 19.47 -14.30
N ALA A 97 11.80 18.86 -13.90
CA ALA A 97 10.52 18.95 -14.59
C ALA A 97 9.71 20.22 -14.25
N GLY A 98 10.26 21.13 -13.43
CA GLY A 98 9.65 22.40 -13.07
C GLY A 98 8.74 22.37 -11.84
N LEU A 99 8.67 21.26 -11.11
CA LEU A 99 7.95 21.18 -9.83
C LEU A 99 8.80 21.76 -8.69
N GLU A 100 8.18 22.10 -7.57
CA GLU A 100 8.89 22.59 -6.39
C GLU A 100 9.14 21.47 -5.37
N ILE A 101 10.37 21.40 -4.88
CA ILE A 101 10.74 20.61 -3.70
C ILE A 101 10.89 21.59 -2.54
N GLY A 102 9.97 21.51 -1.57
CA GLY A 102 9.92 22.34 -0.38
C GLY A 102 10.39 21.58 0.87
N ASN A 103 10.65 22.31 1.94
CA ASN A 103 11.16 21.76 3.20
C ASN A 103 10.02 21.38 4.16
N HIS A 104 10.05 20.17 4.69
CA HIS A 104 9.14 19.71 5.75
C HIS A 104 9.90 19.22 6.99
N THR A 105 11.11 19.75 7.20
CA THR A 105 12.05 19.47 8.30
C THR A 105 12.68 18.07 8.29
N THR A 106 13.86 17.98 8.89
CA THR A 106 14.47 16.73 9.31
C THR A 106 13.63 16.08 10.43
N GLY A 107 13.07 14.89 10.18
CA GLY A 107 12.32 14.12 11.19
C GLY A 107 10.87 14.57 11.46
N HIS A 108 10.27 15.41 10.61
CA HIS A 108 8.87 15.85 10.73
C HIS A 108 8.57 16.51 12.10
N ALA A 109 9.46 17.42 12.53
CA ALA A 109 9.42 18.04 13.84
C ALA A 109 8.49 19.28 13.87
N GLY A 110 7.38 19.20 14.60
CA GLY A 110 6.49 20.34 14.83
C GLY A 110 7.17 21.45 15.66
N GLY A 111 6.90 22.72 15.33
CA GLY A 111 7.49 23.87 16.04
C GLY A 111 9.00 24.04 15.83
N ALA A 112 9.56 23.42 14.78
CA ALA A 112 10.99 23.37 14.53
C ALA A 112 11.65 24.77 14.48
N GLY A 113 12.87 24.85 15.03
CA GLY A 113 13.78 25.97 14.77
C GLY A 113 14.51 25.80 13.43
N ILE A 114 15.25 26.83 13.03
CA ILE A 114 15.91 26.89 11.71
C ILE A 114 16.85 25.70 11.43
N GLY A 115 17.50 25.14 12.46
CA GLY A 115 18.46 24.03 12.29
C GLY A 115 17.86 22.78 11.65
N ALA A 116 16.60 22.46 11.90
CA ALA A 116 15.95 21.28 11.30
C ALA A 116 15.65 21.49 9.80
N PHE A 117 15.41 22.73 9.38
CA PHE A 117 15.22 23.07 7.97
C PHE A 117 16.57 23.07 7.23
N LEU A 118 17.61 23.66 7.83
CA LEU A 118 18.95 23.70 7.25
C LEU A 118 19.56 22.29 7.11
N SER A 119 19.36 21.42 8.10
CA SER A 119 19.81 20.03 8.01
C SER A 119 19.19 19.30 6.82
N LEU A 120 17.90 19.50 6.55
CA LEU A 120 17.28 18.87 5.39
C LEU A 120 17.76 19.50 4.08
N ASP A 121 18.00 20.81 4.05
CA ASP A 121 18.58 21.48 2.89
C ASP A 121 20.00 21.00 2.57
N ASP A 122 20.79 20.66 3.59
CA ASP A 122 22.11 20.05 3.42
C ASP A 122 21.98 18.65 2.80
N ASP A 123 21.01 17.85 3.25
CA ASP A 123 20.72 16.53 2.66
C ASP A 123 20.25 16.66 1.20
N LEU A 124 19.36 17.60 0.89
CA LEU A 124 18.91 17.89 -0.47
C LEU A 124 20.10 18.23 -1.36
N GLN A 125 20.94 19.18 -0.94
CA GLN A 125 22.10 19.64 -1.71
C GLN A 125 23.19 18.58 -1.85
N ALA A 126 23.46 17.80 -0.80
CA ALA A 126 24.39 16.67 -0.86
C ALA A 126 23.95 15.62 -1.89
N ASN A 127 22.63 15.50 -2.08
CA ASN A 127 22.04 14.68 -3.11
C ASN A 127 21.65 15.48 -4.36
N GLY A 128 22.22 16.68 -4.55
CA GLY A 128 22.05 17.62 -5.68
C GLY A 128 20.62 17.93 -6.10
N VAL A 129 19.68 17.93 -5.15
CA VAL A 129 18.45 18.70 -5.23
C VAL A 129 18.76 20.11 -4.72
N PRO A 130 18.34 21.18 -5.40
CA PRO A 130 18.63 22.54 -4.93
C PRO A 130 18.05 22.81 -3.55
N LYS A 131 18.69 23.76 -2.83
CA LYS A 131 18.18 24.29 -1.56
C LYS A 131 16.72 24.73 -1.73
N SER A 132 15.88 24.37 -0.78
CA SER A 132 14.47 24.76 -0.80
C SER A 132 14.29 26.26 -0.53
N THR A 133 13.23 26.84 -1.10
CA THR A 133 12.85 28.26 -0.89
C THR A 133 11.53 28.42 -0.14
N THR A 134 10.83 27.32 0.13
CA THR A 134 9.55 27.33 0.83
C THR A 134 9.51 26.22 1.87
N ILE A 135 8.75 26.43 2.94
CA ILE A 135 8.53 25.42 3.97
C ILE A 135 7.05 25.05 4.12
N ALA A 136 6.79 23.90 4.70
CA ALA A 136 5.52 23.58 5.34
C ALA A 136 5.79 23.20 6.79
N TRP A 137 5.01 23.73 7.72
CA TRP A 137 5.15 23.41 9.14
C TRP A 137 4.55 22.01 9.43
N PRO A 138 5.36 21.05 9.92
CA PRO A 138 4.83 19.74 10.32
C PRO A 138 3.70 19.91 11.33
N VAL A 139 2.62 19.14 11.13
CA VAL A 139 1.38 19.17 11.94
C VAL A 139 0.80 20.57 12.18
N PHE A 140 1.08 21.53 11.29
CA PHE A 140 0.72 22.95 11.40
C PHE A 140 1.27 23.65 12.66
N ALA A 141 2.30 23.09 13.32
CA ALA A 141 2.90 23.66 14.51
C ALA A 141 3.91 24.76 14.12
N VAL A 142 3.39 25.99 13.99
CA VAL A 142 4.16 27.17 13.57
C VAL A 142 4.97 27.75 14.73
N ASN A 143 6.25 28.08 14.49
CA ASN A 143 7.11 28.78 15.44
C ASN A 143 7.47 30.18 14.96
N THR A 144 6.77 31.20 15.47
CA THR A 144 6.96 32.60 15.07
C THR A 144 8.34 33.16 15.37
N LYS A 145 9.07 32.59 16.34
CA LYS A 145 10.45 33.00 16.66
C LYS A 145 11.43 32.69 15.53
N THR A 146 11.08 31.77 14.64
CA THR A 146 11.93 31.32 13.54
C THR A 146 11.74 32.15 12.27
N TYR A 147 10.76 33.06 12.20
CA TYR A 147 10.51 33.89 11.01
C TYR A 147 11.73 34.73 10.58
N PRO A 148 12.46 35.42 11.48
CA PRO A 148 13.64 36.18 11.08
C PRO A 148 14.72 35.29 10.49
N ASP A 149 14.91 34.10 11.07
CA ASP A 149 15.91 33.12 10.59
C ASP A 149 15.52 32.55 9.22
N LEU A 150 14.23 32.30 8.98
CA LEU A 150 13.74 31.85 7.67
C LEU A 150 14.04 32.89 6.59
N ALA A 151 13.70 34.15 6.85
CA ALA A 151 13.99 35.25 5.93
C ALA A 151 15.50 35.41 5.68
N ALA A 152 16.33 35.37 6.74
CA ALA A 152 17.78 35.49 6.65
C ALA A 152 18.43 34.34 5.85
N ASN A 153 17.79 33.17 5.83
CA ASN A 153 18.27 31.99 5.09
C ASN A 153 17.65 31.82 3.70
N GLY A 154 16.89 32.80 3.21
CA GLY A 154 16.37 32.83 1.84
C GLY A 154 15.07 32.07 1.61
N TYR A 155 14.34 31.69 2.68
CA TYR A 155 12.99 31.19 2.54
C TYR A 155 12.02 32.34 2.21
N LEU A 156 11.13 32.10 1.26
CA LEU A 156 10.18 33.08 0.74
C LEU A 156 8.80 32.94 1.38
N PHE A 157 8.35 31.70 1.55
CA PHE A 157 7.01 31.38 2.03
C PHE A 157 7.01 30.12 2.92
N GLY A 158 6.06 30.03 3.83
CA GLY A 158 5.85 28.92 4.74
C GLY A 158 4.37 28.62 4.90
N ARG A 159 3.94 27.40 4.57
CA ARG A 159 2.56 26.96 4.74
C ARG A 159 2.30 26.54 6.19
N GLY A 160 1.33 27.21 6.82
CA GLY A 160 0.84 26.93 8.17
C GLY A 160 -0.50 26.18 8.17
N GLY A 161 -1.41 26.55 9.08
CA GLY A 161 -2.72 25.91 9.30
C GLY A 161 -3.93 26.76 8.88
N HIS A 162 -4.91 26.93 9.77
CA HIS A 162 -6.05 27.89 9.68
C HIS A 162 -7.30 27.50 8.85
N PHE A 163 -7.24 26.56 7.90
CA PHE A 163 -8.43 26.05 7.18
C PHE A 163 -9.26 27.13 6.44
N ARG A 164 -8.59 28.10 5.81
CA ARG A 164 -9.19 29.20 5.03
C ARG A 164 -8.27 29.65 3.88
N PRO A 165 -8.72 30.43 2.89
CA PRO A 165 -7.86 30.92 1.82
C PRO A 165 -6.82 31.94 2.33
N TYR A 166 -5.70 32.02 1.61
CA TYR A 166 -4.60 32.94 1.89
C TYR A 166 -4.92 34.36 1.41
N ARG A 167 -4.63 35.35 2.26
CA ARG A 167 -4.79 36.78 2.00
C ARG A 167 -3.43 37.48 2.12
N PRO A 168 -2.73 37.70 0.99
CA PRO A 168 -1.34 38.13 1.02
C PRO A 168 -1.04 39.45 1.73
N THR A 169 -2.02 40.34 1.88
CA THR A 169 -1.83 41.67 2.48
C THR A 169 -2.00 41.69 3.99
N VAL A 170 -2.46 40.60 4.61
CA VAL A 170 -2.75 40.53 6.06
C VAL A 170 -2.26 39.25 6.73
N ASP A 171 -1.97 38.21 5.97
CA ASP A 171 -1.44 36.94 6.49
C ASP A 171 0.09 36.91 6.28
N ASN A 172 0.84 36.52 7.32
CA ASN A 172 2.31 36.47 7.26
C ASN A 172 2.75 35.39 6.24
N PRO A 173 3.77 35.66 5.40
CA PRO A 173 4.19 34.72 4.36
C PRO A 173 4.80 33.43 4.92
N PHE A 174 5.22 33.36 6.19
CA PHE A 174 5.72 32.14 6.84
C PHE A 174 4.66 31.35 7.59
N ASP A 175 3.39 31.79 7.52
CA ASP A 175 2.24 31.13 8.14
C ASP A 175 1.01 31.25 7.22
N ILE A 176 1.15 30.70 6.02
CA ILE A 176 0.14 30.77 4.97
C ILE A 176 -1.01 29.80 5.28
N PRO A 177 -2.26 30.29 5.35
CA PRO A 177 -3.45 29.47 5.46
C PRO A 177 -3.65 28.51 4.30
N CYS A 178 -4.23 27.34 4.59
CA CYS A 178 -4.50 26.31 3.60
C CYS A 178 -5.80 25.54 3.87
N LEU A 179 -6.32 24.89 2.84
CA LEU A 179 -7.60 24.18 2.78
C LEU A 179 -7.38 22.70 2.46
N GLY A 180 -8.26 21.82 2.94
CA GLY A 180 -8.23 20.40 2.60
C GLY A 180 -8.76 20.14 1.18
N ALA A 181 -8.19 19.13 0.52
CA ALA A 181 -8.68 18.64 -0.77
C ALA A 181 -10.03 17.91 -0.64
N GLY A 182 -10.09 16.87 0.21
CA GLY A 182 -11.32 16.11 0.48
C GLY A 182 -11.92 15.42 -0.75
N THR A 183 -13.22 15.21 -0.71
CA THR A 183 -14.05 14.78 -1.86
C THR A 183 -14.02 15.80 -3.01
N VAL A 184 -14.53 15.44 -4.19
CA VAL A 184 -14.61 16.39 -5.32
C VAL A 184 -15.48 17.60 -4.94
N GLU A 185 -16.58 17.38 -4.21
CA GLU A 185 -17.49 18.43 -3.77
C GLU A 185 -16.84 19.38 -2.76
N GLU A 186 -16.10 18.84 -1.79
CA GLU A 186 -15.34 19.64 -0.82
C GLU A 186 -14.23 20.44 -1.52
N PHE A 187 -13.51 19.80 -2.45
CA PHE A 187 -12.47 20.45 -3.24
C PHE A 187 -13.00 21.65 -4.01
N VAL A 188 -14.15 21.50 -4.70
CA VAL A 188 -14.80 22.58 -5.45
C VAL A 188 -15.15 23.76 -4.53
N LYS A 189 -15.67 23.48 -3.32
CA LYS A 189 -15.97 24.53 -2.32
C LYS A 189 -14.69 25.25 -1.88
N SER A 190 -13.59 24.54 -1.71
CA SER A 190 -12.29 25.11 -1.35
C SER A 190 -11.74 26.03 -2.45
N VAL A 191 -11.64 25.56 -3.69
CA VAL A 191 -10.97 26.32 -4.77
C VAL A 191 -11.78 27.51 -5.26
N ARG A 192 -13.12 27.50 -5.12
CA ARG A 192 -13.97 28.66 -5.41
C ARG A 192 -13.71 29.86 -4.51
N GLN A 193 -13.03 29.68 -3.38
CA GLN A 193 -12.63 30.78 -2.50
C GLN A 193 -11.45 31.60 -3.03
N ALA A 194 -10.78 31.14 -4.11
CA ALA A 194 -9.75 31.89 -4.82
C ALA A 194 -10.36 33.02 -5.67
N ASN A 195 -10.79 34.09 -5.01
CA ASN A 195 -11.39 35.26 -5.64
C ASN A 195 -11.07 36.53 -4.84
N GLN A 196 -11.25 37.70 -5.45
CA GLN A 196 -11.17 39.00 -4.77
C GLN A 196 -9.83 39.24 -4.07
N GLY A 197 -8.74 38.77 -4.69
CA GLY A 197 -7.39 38.89 -4.13
C GLY A 197 -6.96 37.71 -3.26
N LYS A 198 -7.85 36.75 -2.99
CA LYS A 198 -7.57 35.56 -2.17
C LYS A 198 -7.00 34.41 -3.01
N ILE A 199 -6.18 33.58 -2.39
CA ILE A 199 -5.53 32.43 -3.02
C ILE A 199 -5.96 31.17 -2.28
N ALA A 200 -6.43 30.15 -3.01
CA ALA A 200 -6.70 28.85 -2.42
C ALA A 200 -5.41 28.01 -2.43
N VAL A 201 -4.90 27.69 -1.24
CA VAL A 201 -3.75 26.79 -1.04
C VAL A 201 -4.30 25.45 -0.59
N ILE A 202 -4.19 24.41 -1.42
CA ILE A 202 -4.80 23.10 -1.17
C ILE A 202 -3.72 22.11 -0.70
N ILE A 203 -4.00 21.42 0.40
CA ILE A 203 -3.12 20.42 0.99
C ILE A 203 -3.53 19.02 0.55
N TYR A 204 -2.53 18.26 0.11
CA TYR A 204 -2.53 16.82 -0.05
C TYR A 204 -1.37 16.25 0.76
N HIS A 205 -1.46 14.97 1.09
CA HIS A 205 -0.29 14.18 1.50
C HIS A 205 0.07 13.30 0.29
N GLY A 206 -0.19 11.99 0.38
CA GLY A 206 -0.03 11.08 -0.76
C GLY A 206 -1.30 10.85 -1.59
N VAL A 207 -1.07 10.57 -2.88
CA VAL A 207 -2.11 10.18 -3.85
C VAL A 207 -1.75 8.84 -4.51
N PRO A 208 -1.86 7.71 -3.81
CA PRO A 208 -2.19 7.57 -2.40
C PRO A 208 -0.98 7.74 -1.48
N ASP A 209 -1.22 8.04 -0.20
CA ASP A 209 -0.25 7.84 0.88
C ASP A 209 -0.35 6.39 1.33
N MET A 210 0.78 5.69 1.32
CA MET A 210 0.86 4.27 1.69
C MET A 210 1.11 4.07 3.18
N GLU A 211 1.75 5.03 3.87
CA GLU A 211 2.01 4.94 5.31
C GLU A 211 0.86 5.58 6.12
N HIS A 212 0.20 6.60 5.58
CA HIS A 212 -0.83 7.36 6.29
C HIS A 212 -2.21 7.31 5.58
N PRO A 213 -2.96 6.18 5.64
CA PRO A 213 -4.25 6.03 4.95
C PRO A 213 -5.29 7.10 5.30
N ALA A 214 -5.26 7.66 6.51
CA ALA A 214 -6.22 8.66 6.96
C ALA A 214 -6.13 9.99 6.19
N VAL A 215 -4.98 10.26 5.56
CA VAL A 215 -4.72 11.48 4.77
C VAL A 215 -4.42 11.15 3.30
N SER A 216 -4.65 9.90 2.91
CA SER A 216 -4.44 9.36 1.56
C SER A 216 -5.63 9.71 0.65
N LEU A 217 -5.34 10.08 -0.60
CA LEU A 217 -6.36 10.31 -1.62
C LEU A 217 -6.28 9.28 -2.76
N ASP A 218 -7.44 8.82 -3.21
CA ASP A 218 -7.53 7.95 -4.38
C ASP A 218 -7.04 8.70 -5.66
N PRO A 219 -6.13 8.12 -6.46
CA PRO A 219 -5.65 8.71 -7.71
C PRO A 219 -6.74 9.12 -8.70
N ALA A 220 -7.84 8.38 -8.78
CA ALA A 220 -8.97 8.74 -9.63
C ALA A 220 -9.61 10.03 -9.14
N ILE A 221 -9.87 10.16 -7.83
CA ILE A 221 -10.44 11.38 -7.24
C ILE A 221 -9.52 12.57 -7.50
N PHE A 222 -8.20 12.41 -7.31
CA PHE A 222 -7.24 13.46 -7.62
C PHE A 222 -7.29 13.89 -9.09
N LYS A 223 -7.33 12.93 -10.03
CA LYS A 223 -7.43 13.24 -11.47
C LYS A 223 -8.70 14.03 -11.81
N LEU A 224 -9.81 13.72 -11.16
CA LEU A 224 -11.09 14.42 -11.33
C LEU A 224 -11.03 15.86 -10.79
N GLN A 225 -10.38 16.07 -9.64
CA GLN A 225 -10.11 17.40 -9.10
C GLN A 225 -9.24 18.23 -10.06
N MET A 226 -8.19 17.65 -10.64
CA MET A 226 -7.33 18.33 -11.62
C MET A 226 -8.09 18.66 -12.91
N GLN A 227 -8.94 17.74 -13.39
CA GLN A 227 -9.80 17.99 -14.55
C GLN A 227 -10.75 19.18 -14.30
N TYR A 228 -11.36 19.26 -13.12
CA TYR A 228 -12.22 20.39 -12.74
C TYR A 228 -11.48 21.72 -12.82
N LEU A 229 -10.26 21.80 -12.28
CA LEU A 229 -9.42 23.00 -12.37
C LEU A 229 -9.16 23.40 -13.83
N LYS A 230 -8.86 22.41 -14.68
CA LYS A 230 -8.57 22.63 -16.10
C LYS A 230 -9.80 23.15 -16.86
N ASP A 231 -10.94 22.51 -16.68
CA ASP A 231 -12.19 22.82 -17.39
C ASP A 231 -12.76 24.18 -17.02
N ASN A 232 -12.45 24.66 -15.80
CA ASN A 232 -12.88 25.95 -15.27
C ASN A 232 -11.79 27.02 -15.29
N HIS A 233 -10.70 26.77 -16.03
CA HIS A 233 -9.61 27.72 -16.32
C HIS A 233 -8.89 28.28 -15.09
N TYR A 234 -8.69 27.46 -14.05
CA TYR A 234 -7.89 27.84 -12.90
C TYR A 234 -6.41 27.96 -13.26
N LYS A 235 -5.73 28.94 -12.66
CA LYS A 235 -4.27 29.05 -12.72
C LYS A 235 -3.67 28.32 -11.53
N VAL A 236 -2.85 27.31 -11.80
CA VAL A 236 -2.28 26.43 -10.78
C VAL A 236 -0.76 26.54 -10.78
N ILE A 237 -0.18 26.96 -9.66
CA ILE A 237 1.27 27.24 -9.53
C ILE A 237 1.87 26.57 -8.29
N ALA A 238 3.21 26.49 -8.25
CA ALA A 238 3.93 26.17 -7.03
C ALA A 238 3.94 27.36 -6.06
N LEU A 239 4.11 27.10 -4.76
CA LEU A 239 4.14 28.14 -3.72
C LEU A 239 5.27 29.15 -3.96
N ARG A 240 6.48 28.76 -4.38
CA ARG A 240 7.55 29.72 -4.74
C ARG A 240 7.12 30.75 -5.78
N ASP A 241 6.24 30.38 -6.71
CA ASP A 241 5.84 31.24 -7.82
C ASP A 241 4.92 32.38 -7.37
N LEU A 242 4.43 32.35 -6.12
CA LEU A 242 3.76 33.48 -5.50
C LEU A 242 4.65 34.72 -5.40
N ALA A 243 5.97 34.57 -5.43
CA ALA A 243 6.92 35.70 -5.46
C ALA A 243 6.75 36.58 -6.71
N GLN A 244 6.10 36.08 -7.76
CA GLN A 244 5.73 36.89 -8.93
C GLN A 244 4.67 37.95 -8.58
N TYR A 245 3.83 37.67 -7.58
CA TYR A 245 2.69 38.49 -7.18
C TYR A 245 2.93 39.23 -5.86
N ILE A 246 3.73 38.66 -4.96
CA ILE A 246 3.90 39.09 -3.58
C ILE A 246 5.37 39.42 -3.36
N ASP A 247 5.66 40.52 -2.66
CA ASP A 247 6.98 40.81 -2.14
C ASP A 247 7.18 40.12 -0.78
N PRO A 248 7.92 38.99 -0.70
CA PRO A 248 8.04 38.22 0.52
C PRO A 248 8.75 38.99 1.63
N ALA A 249 9.68 39.90 1.29
CA ALA A 249 10.40 40.69 2.28
C ALA A 249 9.49 41.73 2.97
N LYS A 250 8.58 42.36 2.21
CA LYS A 250 7.56 43.24 2.79
C LYS A 250 6.50 42.47 3.55
N ALA A 251 6.03 41.36 2.99
CA ALA A 251 5.02 40.52 3.63
C ALA A 251 5.52 39.96 4.98
N ALA A 252 6.82 39.65 5.11
CA ALA A 252 7.42 39.15 6.35
C ALA A 252 7.31 40.14 7.53
N GLN A 253 7.03 41.42 7.28
CA GLN A 253 6.80 42.43 8.31
C GLN A 253 5.36 42.40 8.87
N LEU A 254 4.45 41.63 8.28
CA LEU A 254 3.10 41.44 8.80
C LEU A 254 3.11 40.70 10.15
N PRO A 255 2.15 40.98 11.05
CA PRO A 255 2.00 40.20 12.26
C PRO A 255 1.72 38.71 11.94
N PRO A 256 1.93 37.78 12.89
CA PRO A 256 1.57 36.38 12.72
C PRO A 256 0.12 36.20 12.25
N THR A 257 -0.11 35.20 11.41
CA THR A 257 -1.41 34.95 10.81
C THR A 257 -2.46 34.63 11.88
N SER A 258 -3.62 35.30 11.80
CA SER A 258 -4.68 35.20 12.80
C SER A 258 -5.89 34.42 12.29
N ASN A 259 -6.51 33.65 13.20
CA ASN A 259 -7.82 33.02 13.00
C ASN A 259 -9.01 33.96 13.23
N GLN A 260 -8.78 35.18 13.76
CA GLN A 260 -9.86 36.11 14.09
C GLN A 260 -10.56 36.71 12.88
N TYR A 261 -9.95 36.60 11.70
CA TYR A 261 -10.60 36.93 10.45
C TYR A 261 -11.61 35.85 10.10
N LYS A 262 -12.81 35.95 10.67
CA LYS A 262 -13.95 35.10 10.33
C LYS A 262 -14.46 35.46 8.94
N GLU A 263 -14.50 34.47 8.05
CA GLU A 263 -15.10 34.61 6.74
C GLU A 263 -16.62 34.88 6.89
N PRO A 264 -17.22 35.77 6.09
CA PRO A 264 -18.61 35.61 5.74
C PRO A 264 -18.74 34.22 5.07
N GLY A 265 -19.75 33.44 5.45
CA GLY A 265 -20.02 32.14 4.81
C GLY A 265 -19.99 32.24 3.29
N PRO A 266 -19.78 31.11 2.57
CA PRO A 266 -19.49 31.12 1.14
C PRO A 266 -20.46 32.06 0.43
N VAL A 267 -19.92 33.17 -0.09
CA VAL A 267 -20.67 34.03 -0.98
C VAL A 267 -21.12 33.12 -2.13
N GLU A 268 -22.41 33.08 -2.38
CA GLU A 268 -22.97 32.34 -3.51
C GLU A 268 -22.35 32.93 -4.79
N LEU A 269 -21.33 32.27 -5.34
CA LEU A 269 -20.58 32.75 -6.49
C LEU A 269 -21.17 32.15 -7.78
N ALA A 270 -21.19 33.00 -8.81
CA ALA A 270 -21.88 32.92 -10.09
C ALA A 270 -22.10 31.51 -10.68
N LYS A 271 -23.29 31.33 -11.28
CA LYS A 271 -23.81 30.14 -12.00
C LYS A 271 -22.95 29.60 -13.17
N GLU A 272 -21.68 29.99 -13.33
CA GLU A 272 -20.93 29.83 -14.59
C GLU A 272 -19.86 28.71 -14.60
N ASP A 273 -19.46 28.14 -13.45
CA ASP A 273 -18.54 26.99 -13.45
C ASP A 273 -19.24 25.75 -14.02
N LYS A 274 -18.58 25.03 -14.93
CA LYS A 274 -19.09 23.76 -15.45
C LYS A 274 -19.21 22.76 -14.29
N PRO A 275 -20.37 22.09 -14.13
CA PRO A 275 -20.50 21.04 -13.14
C PRO A 275 -19.49 19.94 -13.46
N TYR A 276 -18.93 19.34 -12.41
CA TYR A 276 -18.15 18.14 -12.58
C TYR A 276 -19.04 17.05 -13.19
N VAL A 277 -18.70 16.58 -14.39
CA VAL A 277 -19.32 15.40 -14.97
C VAL A 277 -18.47 14.23 -14.50
N ALA A 278 -19.04 13.37 -13.66
CA ALA A 278 -18.44 12.07 -13.42
C ALA A 278 -18.27 11.39 -14.77
N VAL A 279 -17.04 11.37 -15.29
CA VAL A 279 -16.68 10.39 -16.31
C VAL A 279 -17.05 9.08 -15.65
N ARG A 280 -18.03 8.37 -16.20
CA ARG A 280 -18.24 6.96 -15.85
C ARG A 280 -16.86 6.35 -15.91
N MET A 281 -16.30 6.02 -14.75
CA MET A 281 -15.29 4.97 -14.68
C MET A 281 -15.86 3.85 -15.54
N PRO A 282 -15.09 3.20 -16.44
CA PRO A 282 -15.60 2.00 -17.06
C PRO A 282 -16.16 1.17 -15.92
N GLU A 283 -17.48 0.93 -15.96
CA GLU A 283 -18.08 0.00 -15.01
C GLU A 283 -17.20 -1.25 -15.08
N PRO A 284 -16.89 -1.91 -13.95
CA PRO A 284 -16.26 -3.22 -14.01
C PRO A 284 -16.99 -3.98 -15.11
N VAL A 285 -16.24 -4.45 -16.11
CA VAL A 285 -16.77 -5.07 -17.34
C VAL A 285 -18.03 -5.84 -16.91
N PRO A 286 -19.24 -5.45 -17.38
CA PRO A 286 -20.44 -6.12 -16.93
C PRO A 286 -20.17 -7.60 -17.13
N ALA A 287 -20.36 -8.36 -16.04
CA ALA A 287 -20.16 -9.80 -16.04
C ALA A 287 -20.66 -10.33 -17.37
N ALA A 288 -19.80 -11.07 -18.09
CA ALA A 288 -20.19 -11.75 -19.33
C ALA A 288 -21.62 -12.28 -19.12
N PRO A 289 -22.58 -11.96 -20.02
CA PRO A 289 -23.98 -12.14 -19.74
C PRO A 289 -24.17 -13.54 -19.19
N ALA A 290 -24.58 -13.60 -17.91
CA ALA A 290 -24.82 -14.86 -17.25
C ALA A 290 -25.65 -15.69 -18.22
N ALA A 291 -25.16 -16.88 -18.60
CA ALA A 291 -26.02 -17.87 -19.20
C ALA A 291 -27.25 -17.92 -18.28
N LYS A 292 -28.41 -17.55 -18.80
CA LYS A 292 -29.68 -17.44 -18.05
C LYS A 292 -29.79 -18.67 -17.16
N ALA A 293 -29.44 -18.51 -15.89
CA ALA A 293 -29.84 -19.44 -14.87
C ALA A 293 -31.36 -19.33 -14.86
N ALA A 294 -32.04 -20.46 -15.05
CA ALA A 294 -33.49 -20.55 -14.93
C ALA A 294 -33.93 -19.78 -13.68
N ASP A 295 -34.94 -18.92 -13.82
CA ASP A 295 -35.48 -18.03 -12.80
C ASP A 295 -35.56 -18.73 -11.43
N VAL A 296 -34.55 -18.52 -10.59
CA VAL A 296 -34.67 -18.78 -9.16
C VAL A 296 -35.33 -17.52 -8.61
N ALA A 297 -36.62 -17.64 -8.33
CA ALA A 297 -37.44 -16.59 -7.78
C ALA A 297 -36.70 -15.86 -6.64
N ASP A 298 -36.64 -14.54 -6.77
CA ASP A 298 -36.24 -13.61 -5.72
C ASP A 298 -37.07 -13.96 -4.48
N SER A 299 -36.43 -14.57 -3.49
CA SER A 299 -37.14 -14.93 -2.25
C SER A 299 -37.54 -13.62 -1.58
N PRO A 300 -38.84 -13.36 -1.38
CA PRO A 300 -39.30 -12.08 -0.86
C PRO A 300 -38.64 -11.83 0.49
N SER A 301 -38.25 -10.57 0.73
CA SER A 301 -37.90 -10.07 2.07
C SER A 301 -38.84 -10.72 3.09
N PRO A 302 -38.34 -11.44 4.12
CA PRO A 302 -39.23 -12.08 5.08
C PRO A 302 -40.01 -10.98 5.78
N GLN A 303 -41.27 -10.84 5.36
CA GLN A 303 -42.28 -10.11 6.09
C GLN A 303 -42.26 -10.70 7.50
N VAL A 304 -42.11 -9.84 8.51
CA VAL A 304 -42.38 -10.21 9.89
C VAL A 304 -43.87 -10.55 9.92
N THR A 305 -44.21 -11.83 9.81
CA THR A 305 -45.58 -12.28 9.99
C THR A 305 -45.96 -11.89 11.42
N PRO A 306 -46.99 -11.04 11.63
CA PRO A 306 -47.50 -10.78 12.97
C PRO A 306 -47.86 -12.12 13.60
N ILE A 307 -47.41 -12.35 14.83
CA ILE A 307 -47.78 -13.53 15.61
C ILE A 307 -49.32 -13.61 15.60
N ALA A 308 -49.87 -14.69 15.05
CA ALA A 308 -51.30 -14.91 15.07
C ALA A 308 -51.77 -14.92 16.53
N ALA A 309 -52.86 -14.22 16.83
CA ALA A 309 -53.38 -14.05 18.20
C ALA A 309 -53.71 -15.36 18.94
N ASN A 310 -53.58 -16.52 18.27
CA ASN A 310 -53.92 -17.85 18.77
C ASN A 310 -52.69 -18.78 18.95
N GLN A 311 -51.44 -18.31 18.82
CA GLN A 311 -50.26 -19.16 19.06
C GLN A 311 -50.12 -19.49 20.55
N PRO A 312 -50.25 -20.75 21.02
CA PRO A 312 -49.99 -21.09 22.42
C PRO A 312 -48.50 -20.89 22.75
N ASN A 313 -48.18 -20.50 23.99
CA ASN A 313 -46.81 -20.48 24.55
C ASN A 313 -45.90 -19.30 24.15
N VAL A 314 -46.45 -18.09 24.13
CA VAL A 314 -45.70 -16.84 23.92
C VAL A 314 -45.47 -16.13 25.26
N PHE A 315 -44.21 -15.93 25.63
CA PHE A 315 -43.78 -15.29 26.87
C PHE A 315 -43.01 -13.99 26.57
N THR A 316 -43.22 -12.95 27.37
CA THR A 316 -42.52 -11.66 27.25
C THR A 316 -41.95 -11.24 28.60
N TRP A 317 -40.67 -10.87 28.62
CA TRP A 317 -39.99 -10.39 29.82
C TRP A 317 -40.45 -8.97 30.18
N ASN A 318 -40.94 -8.79 31.40
CA ASN A 318 -41.73 -7.61 31.76
C ASN A 318 -40.90 -6.33 31.95
N LYS A 319 -39.63 -6.43 32.37
CA LYS A 319 -38.81 -5.29 32.81
C LYS A 319 -37.36 -5.43 32.38
N ALA A 320 -36.66 -4.32 32.21
CA ALA A 320 -35.22 -4.30 31.91
C ALA A 320 -34.37 -4.52 33.17
N GLU A 321 -34.49 -5.69 33.78
CA GLU A 321 -33.82 -6.06 35.02
C GLU A 321 -33.36 -7.51 34.99
N ALA A 322 -32.38 -7.83 35.85
CA ALA A 322 -31.89 -9.19 35.98
C ALA A 322 -32.91 -10.11 36.66
N GLY A 323 -32.77 -11.42 36.41
CA GLY A 323 -33.58 -12.43 37.08
C GLY A 323 -33.46 -13.83 36.48
N ASN A 324 -34.05 -14.78 37.20
CA ASN A 324 -34.13 -16.17 36.80
C ASN A 324 -35.39 -16.42 35.96
N TRP A 325 -35.32 -17.35 35.00
CA TRP A 325 -36.46 -17.67 34.14
C TRP A 325 -37.60 -18.34 34.90
N SER A 326 -37.35 -18.98 36.04
CA SER A 326 -38.37 -19.54 36.94
C SER A 326 -39.22 -18.48 37.68
N GLU A 327 -38.81 -17.21 37.70
CA GLU A 327 -39.52 -16.13 38.39
C GLU A 327 -40.76 -15.69 37.62
N ALA A 328 -41.91 -16.26 37.96
CA ALA A 328 -43.17 -16.02 37.26
C ALA A 328 -43.60 -14.54 37.19
N SER A 329 -43.23 -13.74 38.20
CA SER A 329 -43.48 -12.29 38.25
C SER A 329 -42.75 -11.48 37.19
N LYS A 330 -41.69 -12.04 36.60
CA LYS A 330 -40.89 -11.41 35.54
C LYS A 330 -41.47 -11.62 34.15
N TRP A 331 -42.48 -12.48 34.00
CA TRP A 331 -43.08 -12.84 32.71
C TRP A 331 -44.51 -12.34 32.55
N SER A 332 -44.87 -12.00 31.32
CA SER A 332 -46.24 -11.95 30.83
C SER A 332 -46.39 -12.99 29.73
N ASN A 333 -47.56 -13.62 29.62
CA ASN A 333 -47.80 -14.65 28.61
C ASN A 333 -49.27 -14.70 28.19
N ASN A 334 -49.56 -15.47 27.14
CA ASN A 334 -50.87 -15.62 26.55
C ASN A 334 -51.70 -16.82 27.07
N LEU A 335 -51.20 -17.54 28.09
CA LEU A 335 -51.80 -18.76 28.64
C LEU A 335 -52.59 -18.53 29.95
N ALA A 336 -52.43 -17.34 30.55
CA ALA A 336 -53.11 -16.71 31.70
C ALA A 336 -52.05 -15.90 32.48
N SER A 337 -52.42 -14.77 33.09
CA SER A 337 -51.45 -13.80 33.62
C SER A 337 -50.52 -14.38 34.69
N GLY A 338 -49.20 -14.34 34.45
CA GLY A 338 -48.17 -14.44 35.49
C GLY A 338 -47.61 -15.84 35.76
N SER A 339 -47.64 -16.77 34.80
CA SER A 339 -46.87 -18.04 34.89
C SER A 339 -45.51 -17.93 34.18
N ALA A 340 -44.47 -18.50 34.80
CA ALA A 340 -43.14 -18.61 34.19
C ALA A 340 -43.13 -19.71 33.12
N PRO A 341 -42.14 -19.70 32.20
CA PRO A 341 -41.92 -20.81 31.29
C PRO A 341 -41.76 -22.15 32.04
N VAL A 342 -42.48 -23.19 31.61
CA VAL A 342 -42.43 -24.52 32.21
C VAL A 342 -41.14 -25.27 31.85
N ALA A 343 -40.63 -26.02 32.84
CA ALA A 343 -39.35 -26.72 32.72
C ALA A 343 -39.32 -27.84 31.66
N ALA A 344 -40.44 -28.40 31.22
CA ALA A 344 -40.42 -29.47 30.21
C ALA A 344 -40.24 -28.97 28.76
N GLY A 345 -40.44 -27.67 28.51
CA GLY A 345 -40.67 -27.15 27.15
C GLY A 345 -42.04 -27.59 26.59
N GLN A 346 -42.59 -26.82 25.65
CA GLN A 346 -43.84 -27.13 24.95
C GLN A 346 -43.69 -26.84 23.45
N ALA A 347 -44.63 -27.29 22.62
CA ALA A 347 -44.63 -26.97 21.19
C ALA A 347 -44.76 -25.45 20.94
N ASP A 348 -44.06 -24.94 19.92
CA ASP A 348 -44.14 -23.53 19.47
C ASP A 348 -43.76 -22.48 20.55
N TYR A 349 -42.73 -22.75 21.35
CA TYR A 349 -42.28 -21.91 22.46
C TYR A 349 -41.59 -20.61 22.00
N VAL A 350 -42.16 -19.44 22.30
CA VAL A 350 -41.65 -18.12 21.88
C VAL A 350 -41.37 -17.24 23.09
N LEU A 351 -40.12 -16.77 23.26
CA LEU A 351 -39.72 -15.85 24.32
C LEU A 351 -39.29 -14.50 23.73
N ASN A 352 -39.88 -13.42 24.23
CA ASN A 352 -39.65 -12.06 23.76
C ASN A 352 -38.98 -11.20 24.85
N PHE A 353 -37.97 -10.43 24.43
CA PHE A 353 -37.23 -9.47 25.23
C PHE A 353 -37.25 -8.12 24.50
N ASP A 354 -38.24 -7.29 24.83
CA ASP A 354 -38.54 -6.04 24.13
C ASP A 354 -38.15 -4.78 24.93
N LYS A 355 -37.86 -4.93 26.22
CA LYS A 355 -37.51 -3.79 27.10
C LYS A 355 -36.10 -3.31 26.84
N GLN A 356 -35.93 -1.99 26.70
CA GLN A 356 -34.63 -1.38 26.52
C GLN A 356 -33.84 -1.36 27.82
N GLY A 357 -32.55 -1.66 27.74
CA GLY A 357 -31.63 -1.68 28.89
C GLY A 357 -30.57 -2.77 28.75
N SER A 358 -29.64 -2.82 29.71
CA SER A 358 -28.61 -3.86 29.77
C SER A 358 -28.79 -4.68 31.05
N PHE A 359 -28.98 -5.99 30.94
CA PHE A 359 -29.21 -6.87 32.08
C PHE A 359 -28.84 -8.33 31.79
N SER A 360 -28.64 -9.10 32.87
CA SER A 360 -28.33 -10.53 32.80
C SER A 360 -29.54 -11.38 33.14
N LEU A 361 -29.69 -12.49 32.44
CA LEU A 361 -30.75 -13.48 32.66
C LEU A 361 -30.14 -14.82 32.99
N VAL A 362 -30.84 -15.63 33.78
CA VAL A 362 -30.41 -17.01 34.08
C VAL A 362 -31.50 -17.98 33.66
N ASN A 363 -31.20 -18.89 32.73
CA ASN A 363 -32.02 -20.06 32.49
C ASN A 363 -31.76 -21.10 33.58
N ASP A 364 -32.58 -21.09 34.62
CA ASP A 364 -32.50 -22.01 35.76
C ASP A 364 -33.46 -23.20 35.66
N LEU A 365 -34.16 -23.36 34.53
CA LEU A 365 -35.17 -24.40 34.26
C LEU A 365 -34.55 -25.80 34.02
N SER A 366 -34.88 -26.50 32.93
CA SER A 366 -34.27 -27.80 32.62
C SER A 366 -33.06 -27.66 31.69
N GLU A 367 -32.19 -28.67 31.72
CA GLU A 367 -31.19 -28.83 30.66
C GLU A 367 -31.88 -29.20 29.34
N GLY A 368 -31.44 -28.57 28.26
CA GLY A 368 -31.99 -28.79 26.92
C GLY A 368 -33.41 -28.27 26.78
N LEU A 369 -33.77 -27.18 27.48
CA LEU A 369 -35.09 -26.56 27.38
C LEU A 369 -35.42 -26.28 25.91
N VAL A 370 -36.49 -26.90 25.42
CA VAL A 370 -36.88 -26.78 24.02
C VAL A 370 -37.52 -25.43 23.75
N ILE A 371 -36.95 -24.69 22.80
CA ILE A 371 -37.40 -23.35 22.38
C ILE A 371 -37.53 -23.29 20.86
N ASN A 372 -38.58 -22.61 20.38
CA ASN A 372 -38.73 -22.30 18.97
C ASN A 372 -38.18 -20.91 18.69
N GLN A 373 -38.56 -19.86 19.43
CA GLN A 373 -38.04 -18.51 19.16
C GLN A 373 -37.52 -17.76 20.38
N LEU A 374 -36.39 -17.09 20.19
CA LEU A 374 -35.88 -16.04 21.08
C LEU A 374 -35.82 -14.71 20.31
N ASN A 375 -36.62 -13.73 20.73
CA ASN A 375 -36.74 -12.46 20.03
C ASN A 375 -36.28 -11.30 20.92
N PHE A 376 -35.29 -10.55 20.43
CA PHE A 376 -34.72 -9.38 21.10
C PHE A 376 -35.03 -8.11 20.26
N LYS A 377 -35.72 -7.14 20.86
CA LYS A 377 -36.18 -5.91 20.19
C LYS A 377 -35.82 -4.60 20.91
N GLY A 378 -35.02 -4.68 21.98
CA GLY A 378 -34.70 -3.54 22.83
C GLY A 378 -33.44 -3.68 23.69
N PRO A 379 -33.11 -4.85 24.27
CA PRO A 379 -32.07 -4.92 25.28
C PRO A 379 -30.69 -5.31 24.76
N SER A 380 -29.67 -5.03 25.57
CA SER A 380 -28.41 -5.76 25.60
C SER A 380 -28.52 -6.85 26.67
N VAL A 381 -28.41 -8.13 26.31
CA VAL A 381 -28.70 -9.25 27.24
C VAL A 381 -27.49 -10.18 27.35
N LYS A 382 -27.18 -10.61 28.57
CA LYS A 382 -26.33 -11.79 28.81
C LYS A 382 -27.16 -12.91 29.45
N LEU A 383 -27.36 -14.00 28.73
CA LEU A 383 -28.05 -15.18 29.24
C LEU A 383 -27.04 -16.23 29.72
N GLU A 384 -27.16 -16.66 30.97
CA GLU A 384 -26.35 -17.70 31.60
C GLU A 384 -27.23 -18.86 32.11
N GLY A 385 -26.64 -19.94 32.61
CA GLY A 385 -27.37 -21.08 33.18
C GLY A 385 -27.38 -22.33 32.29
N LYS A 386 -28.50 -23.06 32.30
CA LYS A 386 -28.67 -24.37 31.66
C LYS A 386 -28.90 -24.26 30.15
N SER A 387 -28.63 -25.35 29.43
CA SER A 387 -28.65 -25.39 27.96
C SER A 387 -30.04 -25.19 27.35
N LEU A 388 -30.05 -24.70 26.10
CA LEU A 388 -31.25 -24.51 25.29
C LEU A 388 -31.21 -25.44 24.07
N ALA A 389 -32.34 -26.05 23.72
CA ALA A 389 -32.47 -26.86 22.51
C ALA A 389 -33.45 -26.21 21.51
N PHE A 390 -33.01 -26.01 20.28
CA PHE A 390 -33.83 -25.48 19.20
C PHE A 390 -34.31 -26.62 18.30
N THR A 391 -35.63 -26.81 18.18
CA THR A 391 -36.24 -27.81 17.28
C THR A 391 -37.64 -27.39 16.84
N ALA A 392 -38.05 -27.82 15.65
CA ALA A 392 -39.42 -27.66 15.17
C ALA A 392 -40.28 -28.79 15.76
N ASN A 393 -40.77 -28.59 16.99
CA ASN A 393 -41.64 -29.53 17.71
C ASN A 393 -43.15 -29.23 17.55
N GLY A 394 -43.51 -28.28 16.67
CA GLY A 394 -44.88 -27.84 16.36
C GLY A 394 -45.06 -27.59 14.86
N THR A 395 -46.21 -27.08 14.43
CA THR A 395 -46.55 -26.95 12.99
C THR A 395 -46.40 -25.54 12.41
N ALA A 396 -46.18 -24.51 13.25
CA ALA A 396 -46.27 -23.11 12.82
C ALA A 396 -45.01 -22.27 13.05
N THR A 397 -44.10 -22.67 13.96
CA THR A 397 -43.02 -21.78 14.43
C THR A 397 -41.63 -22.40 14.22
N PRO A 398 -40.91 -22.04 13.15
CA PRO A 398 -39.57 -22.56 12.91
C PRO A 398 -38.56 -21.99 13.92
N PRO A 399 -37.49 -22.74 14.26
CA PRO A 399 -36.52 -22.28 15.23
C PRO A 399 -35.77 -21.02 14.78
N ARG A 400 -35.81 -19.96 15.61
CA ARG A 400 -35.23 -18.66 15.28
C ARG A 400 -34.72 -17.87 16.48
N ILE A 401 -33.57 -17.22 16.31
CA ILE A 401 -33.13 -16.10 17.17
C ILE A 401 -33.23 -14.82 16.35
N THR A 402 -33.92 -13.81 16.86
CA THR A 402 -34.03 -12.50 16.19
C THR A 402 -33.41 -11.41 17.06
N GLN A 403 -32.54 -10.58 16.48
CA GLN A 403 -32.03 -9.37 17.12
C GLN A 403 -32.23 -8.15 16.22
N GLY A 404 -33.14 -7.27 16.65
CA GLY A 404 -33.71 -6.19 15.83
C GLY A 404 -33.07 -4.81 15.99
N VAL A 405 -32.16 -4.64 16.96
CA VAL A 405 -31.65 -3.32 17.38
C VAL A 405 -30.12 -3.30 17.46
N ALA A 406 -29.56 -2.10 17.61
CA ALA A 406 -28.11 -1.84 17.72
C ALA A 406 -27.51 -2.25 19.08
N SER A 407 -27.79 -3.47 19.56
CA SER A 407 -27.26 -3.98 20.83
C SER A 407 -26.73 -5.42 20.70
N GLU A 408 -26.03 -5.87 21.74
CA GLU A 408 -25.44 -7.19 21.82
C GLU A 408 -26.29 -8.14 22.68
N VAL A 409 -26.52 -9.34 22.17
CA VAL A 409 -27.13 -10.46 22.90
C VAL A 409 -26.08 -11.55 23.02
N GLN A 410 -25.69 -11.90 24.24
CA GLN A 410 -24.81 -13.02 24.54
C GLN A 410 -25.63 -14.18 25.11
N LEU A 411 -25.63 -15.33 24.43
CA LEU A 411 -26.22 -16.57 24.96
C LEU A 411 -25.10 -17.45 25.50
N ALA A 412 -24.66 -17.19 26.72
CA ALA A 412 -23.58 -17.92 27.40
C ALA A 412 -24.00 -19.27 27.99
N VAL A 413 -25.09 -19.84 27.46
CA VAL A 413 -25.56 -21.20 27.72
C VAL A 413 -25.17 -22.10 26.55
N PRO A 414 -25.00 -23.43 26.75
CA PRO A 414 -24.88 -24.35 25.62
C PRO A 414 -26.15 -24.30 24.75
N VAL A 415 -25.97 -24.35 23.43
CA VAL A 415 -27.05 -24.32 22.44
C VAL A 415 -27.05 -25.62 21.65
N VAL A 416 -28.17 -26.34 21.67
CA VAL A 416 -28.36 -27.61 20.95
C VAL A 416 -29.25 -27.37 19.73
N LEU A 417 -28.70 -27.54 18.53
CA LEU A 417 -29.40 -27.56 17.26
C LEU A 417 -30.03 -28.95 17.05
N ALA A 418 -31.13 -29.21 17.74
CA ALA A 418 -31.91 -30.44 17.55
C ALA A 418 -32.67 -30.43 16.20
N GLY A 419 -33.00 -29.24 15.69
CA GLY A 419 -33.40 -28.96 14.31
C GLY A 419 -32.68 -27.72 13.77
N ASP A 420 -33.03 -27.31 12.55
CA ASP A 420 -32.40 -26.15 11.90
C ASP A 420 -32.72 -24.84 12.62
N LEU A 421 -31.70 -24.04 12.90
CA LEU A 421 -31.81 -22.75 13.57
C LEU A 421 -31.48 -21.60 12.63
N THR A 422 -32.39 -20.64 12.51
CA THR A 422 -32.10 -19.35 11.86
C THR A 422 -31.73 -18.29 12.90
N VAL A 423 -30.59 -17.63 12.75
CA VAL A 423 -30.22 -16.44 13.51
C VAL A 423 -30.34 -15.22 12.59
N ASP A 424 -31.29 -14.34 12.88
CA ASP A 424 -31.59 -13.15 12.10
C ASP A 424 -31.21 -11.89 12.88
N VAL A 425 -30.09 -11.29 12.49
CA VAL A 425 -29.58 -10.06 13.12
C VAL A 425 -29.87 -8.90 12.17
N THR A 426 -31.09 -8.37 12.22
CA THR A 426 -31.61 -7.50 11.16
C THR A 426 -30.97 -6.11 11.18
N HIS A 427 -30.50 -5.65 12.34
CA HIS A 427 -29.84 -4.35 12.47
C HIS A 427 -28.34 -4.48 12.19
N LYS A 428 -27.77 -3.64 11.32
CA LYS A 428 -26.34 -3.67 10.93
C LYS A 428 -25.34 -3.64 12.11
N ASN A 429 -25.68 -2.90 13.15
CA ASN A 429 -24.86 -2.79 14.38
C ASN A 429 -25.30 -3.76 15.50
N GLY A 430 -26.29 -4.61 15.24
CA GLY A 430 -26.75 -5.63 16.18
C GLY A 430 -25.79 -6.81 16.21
N LYS A 431 -25.71 -7.48 17.36
CA LYS A 431 -24.83 -8.64 17.57
C LYS A 431 -25.56 -9.75 18.33
N VAL A 432 -25.37 -10.98 17.88
CA VAL A 432 -25.66 -12.20 18.65
C VAL A 432 -24.34 -12.94 18.85
N VAL A 433 -24.03 -13.28 20.10
CA VAL A 433 -22.78 -13.95 20.49
C VAL A 433 -23.15 -15.25 21.20
N LEU A 434 -22.59 -16.36 20.73
CA LEU A 434 -22.78 -17.69 21.30
C LEU A 434 -21.42 -18.19 21.86
N PRO A 435 -21.11 -17.90 23.14
CA PRO A 435 -19.89 -18.39 23.78
C PRO A 435 -20.02 -19.78 24.39
N GLY A 436 -21.24 -20.29 24.61
CA GLY A 436 -21.46 -21.68 24.97
C GLY A 436 -21.27 -22.63 23.77
N LEU A 437 -21.07 -23.92 24.06
CA LEU A 437 -20.97 -24.97 23.05
C LEU A 437 -22.24 -25.00 22.18
N VAL A 438 -22.08 -24.91 20.85
CA VAL A 438 -23.12 -25.18 19.87
C VAL A 438 -22.96 -26.63 19.36
N SER A 439 -23.99 -27.45 19.50
CA SER A 439 -23.96 -28.90 19.20
C SER A 439 -25.25 -29.37 18.52
N GLY A 440 -25.33 -30.62 18.05
CA GLY A 440 -26.55 -31.22 17.52
C GLY A 440 -26.52 -31.55 16.02
N ALA A 441 -27.59 -32.14 15.50
CA ALA A 441 -27.66 -32.59 14.09
C ALA A 441 -28.15 -31.49 13.13
N GLY A 442 -28.82 -30.45 13.63
CA GLY A 442 -29.40 -29.38 12.83
C GLY A 442 -28.37 -28.42 12.23
N SER A 443 -28.82 -27.66 11.24
CA SER A 443 -28.03 -26.61 10.57
C SER A 443 -28.18 -25.24 11.24
N LEU A 444 -27.23 -24.35 10.96
CA LEU A 444 -27.23 -22.96 11.40
C LEU A 444 -27.34 -22.03 10.19
N THR A 445 -28.37 -21.18 10.15
CA THR A 445 -28.54 -20.17 9.08
C THR A 445 -28.39 -18.76 9.64
N LYS A 446 -27.45 -17.98 9.10
CA LYS A 446 -27.24 -16.56 9.43
C LYS A 446 -27.90 -15.65 8.41
N ASN A 447 -28.84 -14.84 8.89
CA ASN A 447 -29.58 -13.81 8.16
C ASN A 447 -29.38 -12.41 8.78
N GLY A 448 -29.83 -11.38 8.05
CA GLY A 448 -29.77 -9.98 8.50
C GLY A 448 -28.38 -9.35 8.40
N GLU A 449 -28.29 -8.02 8.41
CA GLU A 449 -27.05 -7.27 8.16
C GLU A 449 -26.03 -7.34 9.31
N GLY A 450 -26.48 -7.60 10.54
CA GLY A 450 -25.64 -7.61 11.73
C GLY A 450 -24.76 -8.84 11.88
N LEU A 451 -24.15 -8.98 13.07
CA LEU A 451 -23.11 -9.97 13.34
C LEU A 451 -23.63 -11.15 14.18
N LEU A 452 -23.27 -12.37 13.77
CA LEU A 452 -23.32 -13.56 14.62
C LEU A 452 -21.89 -13.97 14.94
N ARG A 453 -21.61 -14.21 16.23
CA ARG A 453 -20.30 -14.65 16.72
C ARG A 453 -20.41 -16.01 17.37
N LEU A 454 -19.54 -16.95 16.98
CA LEU A 454 -19.37 -18.23 17.66
C LEU A 454 -18.03 -18.20 18.40
N ASP A 455 -18.09 -18.15 19.72
CA ASP A 455 -16.90 -17.96 20.57
C ASP A 455 -16.42 -19.28 21.20
N HIS A 456 -17.19 -20.36 21.10
CA HIS A 456 -16.75 -21.66 21.62
C HIS A 456 -15.77 -22.34 20.65
N PRO A 457 -14.60 -22.83 21.12
CA PRO A 457 -13.51 -23.30 20.24
C PRO A 457 -13.78 -24.64 19.53
N LYS A 458 -14.82 -25.37 19.94
CA LYS A 458 -15.13 -26.73 19.44
C LYS A 458 -16.63 -26.94 19.30
N ASN A 459 -17.28 -26.17 18.43
CA ASN A 459 -18.67 -26.45 18.10
C ASN A 459 -18.80 -27.77 17.34
N THR A 460 -19.79 -28.58 17.67
CA THR A 460 -19.92 -29.97 17.18
C THR A 460 -21.17 -30.20 16.34
N PHE A 461 -21.93 -29.16 16.02
CA PHE A 461 -23.12 -29.31 15.20
C PHE A 461 -22.79 -29.81 13.78
N ALA A 462 -23.64 -30.66 13.22
CA ALA A 462 -23.33 -31.43 12.00
C ALA A 462 -24.14 -31.02 10.76
N GLY A 463 -25.25 -30.29 10.91
CA GLY A 463 -26.13 -29.95 9.78
C GLY A 463 -25.57 -28.90 8.81
N GLY A 464 -24.42 -28.32 9.13
CA GLY A 464 -23.76 -27.29 8.31
C GLY A 464 -24.19 -25.87 8.65
N THR A 465 -23.57 -24.91 7.97
CA THR A 465 -23.77 -23.48 8.20
C THR A 465 -24.08 -22.76 6.88
N THR A 466 -25.16 -21.98 6.83
CA THR A 466 -25.48 -21.10 5.68
C THR A 466 -25.41 -19.64 6.09
N ILE A 467 -24.67 -18.82 5.36
CA ILE A 467 -24.50 -17.39 5.60
C ILE A 467 -25.12 -16.64 4.42
N ASN A 468 -26.33 -16.13 4.62
CA ASN A 468 -27.05 -15.41 3.57
C ASN A 468 -26.69 -13.92 3.52
N ARG A 469 -26.51 -13.31 4.69
CA ARG A 469 -26.28 -11.87 4.84
C ARG A 469 -25.60 -11.53 6.16
N GLY A 470 -24.84 -10.42 6.15
CA GLY A 470 -24.11 -9.94 7.31
C GLY A 470 -22.91 -10.83 7.62
N CYS A 471 -22.37 -10.69 8.83
CA CYS A 471 -21.11 -11.35 9.21
C CYS A 471 -21.37 -12.54 10.16
N LEU A 472 -20.79 -13.70 9.83
CA LEU A 472 -20.47 -14.74 10.80
C LEU A 472 -18.99 -14.61 11.18
N CYS A 473 -18.71 -14.47 12.46
CA CYS A 473 -17.36 -14.26 12.99
C CYS A 473 -17.00 -15.33 14.03
N LEU A 474 -15.72 -15.67 14.10
CA LEU A 474 -15.10 -16.54 15.09
C LEU A 474 -14.10 -15.68 15.88
N TYR A 475 -14.00 -15.84 17.20
CA TYR A 475 -13.13 -14.98 18.04
C TYR A 475 -12.07 -15.77 18.84
N VAL A 476 -11.93 -17.07 18.60
CA VAL A 476 -10.92 -17.90 19.25
C VAL A 476 -10.33 -18.88 18.24
N ALA A 477 -9.04 -19.18 18.39
CA ALA A 477 -8.37 -20.21 17.61
C ALA A 477 -9.18 -21.52 17.69
N ASN A 478 -9.53 -22.09 16.52
CA ASN A 478 -10.07 -23.45 16.26
C ASN A 478 -11.48 -23.54 15.59
N GLU A 479 -11.74 -24.75 15.08
CA GLU A 479 -12.83 -25.37 14.29
C GLU A 479 -14.31 -25.08 14.71
N GLY A 480 -14.62 -23.91 15.26
CA GLY A 480 -15.94 -23.54 15.79
C GLY A 480 -17.09 -23.43 14.75
N LEU A 481 -16.90 -23.86 13.51
CA LEU A 481 -17.92 -23.81 12.44
C LEU A 481 -18.79 -25.07 12.37
N GLY A 482 -18.56 -26.03 13.26
CA GLY A 482 -19.20 -27.35 13.20
C GLY A 482 -18.53 -28.27 12.18
N SER A 483 -19.09 -29.46 12.01
CA SER A 483 -18.54 -30.51 11.13
C SER A 483 -19.22 -30.58 9.75
N GLY A 484 -20.35 -29.90 9.58
CA GLY A 484 -21.09 -29.86 8.31
C GLY A 484 -20.52 -28.87 7.29
N PRO A 485 -21.00 -28.91 6.03
CA PRO A 485 -20.57 -27.99 4.98
C PRO A 485 -20.98 -26.54 5.29
N ILE A 486 -20.22 -25.61 4.75
CA ILE A 486 -20.47 -24.17 4.89
C ILE A 486 -20.88 -23.61 3.53
N THR A 487 -21.99 -22.88 3.49
CA THR A 487 -22.45 -22.16 2.31
C THR A 487 -22.41 -20.66 2.56
N LEU A 488 -21.64 -19.93 1.76
CA LEU A 488 -21.52 -18.48 1.80
C LEU A 488 -22.19 -17.87 0.57
N ASN A 489 -23.29 -17.15 0.78
CA ASN A 489 -24.01 -16.46 -0.29
C ASN A 489 -23.50 -15.03 -0.51
N ASP A 490 -23.88 -14.43 -1.64
CA ASP A 490 -23.35 -13.15 -2.17
C ASP A 490 -23.25 -12.00 -1.15
N LYS A 491 -24.20 -11.89 -0.22
CA LYS A 491 -24.23 -10.81 0.79
C LYS A 491 -23.68 -11.22 2.15
N GLY A 492 -23.17 -12.45 2.25
CA GLY A 492 -22.60 -13.01 3.46
C GLY A 492 -21.11 -12.70 3.59
N VAL A 493 -20.65 -12.58 4.83
CA VAL A 493 -19.24 -12.49 5.19
C VAL A 493 -18.93 -13.61 6.19
N LEU A 494 -17.90 -14.40 5.90
CA LEU A 494 -17.29 -15.33 6.86
C LEU A 494 -15.97 -14.72 7.33
N ALA A 495 -15.95 -14.20 8.55
CA ALA A 495 -14.74 -13.69 9.18
C ALA A 495 -14.02 -14.81 9.92
N LEU A 496 -12.78 -15.06 9.53
CA LEU A 496 -11.91 -16.10 10.08
C LEU A 496 -10.98 -15.47 11.13
N GLU A 497 -10.83 -16.17 12.26
CA GLU A 497 -9.87 -15.81 13.29
C GLU A 497 -9.02 -17.00 13.74
N HIS A 498 -7.87 -17.22 13.08
CA HIS A 498 -6.91 -18.29 13.37
C HIS A 498 -7.55 -19.68 13.18
N VAL A 499 -8.19 -19.84 12.02
CA VAL A 499 -8.98 -21.01 11.67
C VAL A 499 -8.10 -22.01 10.94
N HIS A 500 -8.18 -23.27 11.36
CA HIS A 500 -7.76 -24.43 10.58
C HIS A 500 -9.00 -25.30 10.36
N ALA A 501 -9.51 -25.35 9.13
CA ALA A 501 -10.76 -26.06 8.84
C ALA A 501 -10.62 -27.05 7.68
N ALA A 502 -11.31 -28.18 7.81
CA ALA A 502 -11.38 -29.24 6.79
C ALA A 502 -12.79 -29.44 6.21
N THR A 503 -13.78 -28.63 6.63
CA THR A 503 -15.15 -28.76 6.15
C THR A 503 -15.29 -28.27 4.70
N PRO A 504 -16.18 -28.87 3.89
CA PRO A 504 -16.46 -28.38 2.55
C PRO A 504 -17.03 -26.96 2.58
N LEU A 505 -16.56 -26.10 1.67
CA LEU A 505 -16.98 -24.71 1.55
C LEU A 505 -17.60 -24.45 0.17
N VAL A 506 -18.82 -23.95 0.14
CA VAL A 506 -19.56 -23.57 -1.07
C VAL A 506 -19.70 -22.04 -1.09
N LEU A 507 -19.22 -21.43 -2.16
CA LEU A 507 -19.04 -19.99 -2.29
C LEU A 507 -19.87 -19.46 -3.47
N ASN A 508 -20.97 -18.79 -3.17
CA ASN A 508 -21.91 -18.26 -4.17
C ASN A 508 -21.73 -16.74 -4.41
N GLY A 509 -20.57 -16.15 -4.08
CA GLY A 509 -20.24 -14.74 -4.36
C GLY A 509 -19.79 -13.88 -3.16
N GLY A 510 -20.02 -14.31 -1.92
CA GLY A 510 -19.75 -13.51 -0.71
C GLY A 510 -18.27 -13.25 -0.39
N GLU A 511 -17.99 -12.83 0.84
CA GLU A 511 -16.63 -12.48 1.30
C GLU A 511 -16.08 -13.43 2.36
N ILE A 512 -14.88 -13.97 2.12
CA ILE A 512 -14.03 -14.54 3.16
C ILE A 512 -13.14 -13.43 3.70
N ASN A 513 -13.25 -13.15 4.99
CA ASN A 513 -12.47 -12.12 5.67
C ASN A 513 -11.44 -12.74 6.62
N ALA A 514 -10.20 -12.85 6.16
CA ALA A 514 -9.02 -13.33 6.89
C ALA A 514 -8.10 -12.15 7.32
N ASN A 515 -8.67 -11.04 7.81
CA ASN A 515 -7.93 -9.82 8.19
C ASN A 515 -7.49 -9.76 9.66
N ASN A 516 -7.63 -10.84 10.40
CA ASN A 516 -7.36 -10.94 11.85
C ASN A 516 -5.87 -10.84 12.26
N GLY A 517 -4.93 -11.07 11.35
CA GLY A 517 -3.48 -11.00 11.63
C GLY A 517 -2.82 -12.29 12.13
N PHE A 518 -3.54 -13.42 12.24
CA PHE A 518 -3.02 -14.65 12.85
C PHE A 518 -2.73 -15.79 11.85
N GLY A 519 -3.09 -15.63 10.58
CA GLY A 519 -2.95 -16.65 9.54
C GLY A 519 -4.07 -17.71 9.64
N ASP A 520 -4.60 -18.12 8.49
CA ASP A 520 -5.73 -19.07 8.42
C ASP A 520 -5.42 -20.18 7.42
N ILE A 521 -5.89 -21.40 7.66
CA ILE A 521 -5.64 -22.59 6.85
C ILE A 521 -6.97 -23.28 6.49
N TRP A 522 -7.16 -23.57 5.21
CA TRP A 522 -8.32 -24.30 4.70
C TRP A 522 -7.90 -25.54 3.91
N ASP A 523 -8.24 -26.72 4.44
CA ASP A 523 -7.94 -28.02 3.85
C ASP A 523 -9.16 -28.67 3.16
N GLY A 524 -10.38 -28.23 3.52
CA GLY A 524 -11.63 -28.77 2.97
C GLY A 524 -11.95 -28.28 1.57
N THR A 525 -12.50 -29.14 0.70
CA THR A 525 -12.82 -28.79 -0.71
C THR A 525 -13.64 -27.51 -0.84
N ILE A 526 -13.32 -26.69 -1.84
CA ILE A 526 -14.00 -25.42 -2.10
C ILE A 526 -14.72 -25.47 -3.46
N THR A 527 -15.99 -25.07 -3.47
CA THR A 527 -16.77 -24.90 -4.71
C THR A 527 -17.09 -23.42 -4.90
N LEU A 528 -16.56 -22.83 -5.97
CA LEU A 528 -16.80 -21.45 -6.41
C LEU A 528 -17.95 -21.44 -7.42
N ASN A 529 -19.16 -21.17 -6.96
CA ASN A 529 -20.33 -20.97 -7.83
C ASN A 529 -20.46 -19.52 -8.30
N GLY A 530 -20.04 -18.56 -7.46
CA GLY A 530 -19.98 -17.14 -7.76
C GLY A 530 -18.56 -16.59 -7.63
N ASN A 531 -18.38 -15.31 -7.99
CA ASN A 531 -17.10 -14.63 -7.81
C ASN A 531 -16.96 -14.18 -6.36
N THR A 532 -16.11 -14.83 -5.58
CA THR A 532 -15.93 -14.56 -4.15
C THR A 532 -14.85 -13.53 -3.88
N ARG A 533 -15.09 -12.66 -2.91
CA ARG A 533 -14.06 -11.75 -2.38
C ARG A 533 -13.27 -12.46 -1.27
N ILE A 534 -11.95 -12.32 -1.29
CA ILE A 534 -11.07 -12.80 -0.23
C ILE A 534 -10.24 -11.62 0.25
N THR A 535 -10.47 -11.16 1.48
CA THR A 535 -9.59 -10.19 2.13
C THR A 535 -8.66 -10.87 3.09
N SER A 536 -7.39 -10.47 3.09
CA SER A 536 -6.36 -11.07 3.95
C SER A 536 -5.46 -9.97 4.52
N TYR A 537 -5.11 -10.06 5.81
CA TYR A 537 -4.03 -9.28 6.42
C TYR A 537 -2.78 -10.16 6.60
N ALA A 538 -2.96 -11.35 7.19
CA ALA A 538 -1.96 -12.41 7.26
C ALA A 538 -2.11 -13.38 6.07
N ASP A 539 -1.36 -14.49 6.06
CA ASP A 539 -1.48 -15.50 5.01
C ASP A 539 -2.74 -16.36 5.20
N PHE A 540 -3.61 -16.40 4.20
CA PHE A 540 -4.70 -17.37 4.10
C PHE A 540 -4.27 -18.51 3.18
N VAL A 541 -3.98 -19.67 3.76
CA VAL A 541 -3.46 -20.85 3.07
C VAL A 541 -4.61 -21.77 2.69
N ILE A 542 -4.81 -21.96 1.39
CA ILE A 542 -5.79 -22.88 0.83
C ILE A 542 -5.05 -24.10 0.27
N ASN A 543 -5.07 -25.19 1.03
CA ASN A 543 -4.56 -26.48 0.59
C ASN A 543 -5.57 -27.29 -0.21
N ALA A 544 -6.85 -26.96 -0.04
CA ALA A 544 -7.96 -27.60 -0.71
C ALA A 544 -7.95 -27.43 -2.24
N ALA A 545 -8.53 -28.41 -2.93
CA ALA A 545 -8.91 -28.25 -4.32
C ALA A 545 -10.11 -27.29 -4.45
N MET A 546 -10.01 -26.34 -5.38
CA MET A 546 -11.09 -25.45 -5.79
C MET A 546 -11.69 -25.88 -7.12
N SER A 547 -13.02 -25.84 -7.25
CA SER A 547 -13.76 -26.16 -8.48
C SER A 547 -14.95 -25.21 -8.68
N GLY A 548 -15.62 -25.29 -9.84
CA GLY A 548 -16.85 -24.54 -10.11
C GLY A 548 -16.72 -23.41 -11.14
N PRO A 549 -17.84 -22.82 -11.57
CA PRO A 549 -17.87 -21.83 -12.63
C PRO A 549 -17.32 -20.45 -12.22
N GLY A 550 -17.35 -20.12 -10.93
CA GLY A 550 -16.93 -18.85 -10.35
C GLY A 550 -15.41 -18.73 -10.18
N GLY A 551 -14.99 -17.53 -9.77
CA GLY A 551 -13.60 -17.18 -9.48
C GLY A 551 -13.46 -16.45 -8.15
N PHE A 552 -12.35 -15.73 -7.94
CA PHE A 552 -12.18 -14.93 -6.74
C PHE A 552 -11.37 -13.65 -6.97
N THR A 553 -11.64 -12.63 -6.14
CA THR A 553 -10.87 -11.40 -6.05
C THR A 553 -10.17 -11.33 -4.70
N GLN A 554 -8.84 -11.44 -4.71
CA GLN A 554 -8.00 -11.22 -3.54
C GLN A 554 -7.77 -9.72 -3.33
N ILE A 555 -7.94 -9.31 -2.07
CA ILE A 555 -7.75 -7.94 -1.62
C ILE A 555 -6.95 -7.95 -0.33
N GLY A 556 -5.64 -7.80 -0.45
CA GLY A 556 -4.78 -7.52 0.70
C GLY A 556 -5.23 -6.28 1.47
N SER A 557 -5.12 -6.31 2.80
CA SER A 557 -5.39 -5.18 3.66
C SER A 557 -4.33 -4.09 3.47
N TYR A 558 -4.74 -2.83 3.64
CA TYR A 558 -3.81 -1.80 4.09
C TYR A 558 -3.48 -2.16 5.53
N GLY A 559 -2.22 -2.37 5.89
CA GLY A 559 -1.91 -2.70 7.27
C GLY A 559 -2.51 -1.65 8.22
N GLY A 560 -3.01 -2.03 9.40
CA GLY A 560 -3.07 -1.08 10.50
C GLY A 560 -1.64 -0.60 10.74
N PHE A 561 -1.42 0.71 10.74
CA PHE A 561 -0.10 1.36 10.58
C PHE A 561 0.50 1.40 9.18
N GLY A 562 -0.31 1.16 8.13
CA GLY A 562 0.06 1.36 6.74
C GLY A 562 1.44 0.79 6.46
N LEU A 563 1.66 -0.52 6.53
CA LEU A 563 2.93 -1.20 6.24
C LEU A 563 2.69 -2.32 5.24
N VAL A 564 3.35 -2.26 4.07
CA VAL A 564 3.33 -3.16 2.90
C VAL A 564 1.96 -3.38 2.20
N ASN A 565 1.97 -3.81 0.94
CA ASN A 565 0.85 -4.58 0.39
C ASN A 565 0.74 -5.87 1.23
N SER A 566 0.15 -5.75 2.42
CA SER A 566 -0.06 -6.83 3.37
C SER A 566 -1.23 -7.71 2.91
N GLY A 567 -1.29 -8.93 3.40
CA GLY A 567 -2.22 -9.93 2.91
C GLY A 567 -1.61 -10.84 1.86
N GLN A 568 -1.56 -12.12 2.21
CA GLN A 568 -1.17 -13.18 1.30
C GLN A 568 -2.33 -14.18 1.21
N VAL A 569 -2.57 -14.71 0.01
CA VAL A 569 -3.36 -15.92 -0.17
C VAL A 569 -2.42 -16.93 -0.80
N THR A 570 -2.32 -18.12 -0.21
CA THR A 570 -1.44 -19.18 -0.69
C THR A 570 -2.25 -20.35 -1.21
N LEU A 571 -2.04 -20.73 -2.47
CA LEU A 571 -2.73 -21.85 -3.11
C LEU A 571 -1.80 -23.06 -3.29
N SER A 572 -2.18 -24.21 -2.76
CA SER A 572 -1.41 -25.46 -2.88
C SER A 572 -2.19 -26.66 -3.43
N GLY A 573 -3.53 -26.57 -3.43
CA GLY A 573 -4.44 -27.59 -3.97
C GLY A 573 -4.57 -27.57 -5.49
N THR A 574 -5.14 -28.62 -6.07
CA THR A 574 -5.36 -28.73 -7.52
C THR A 574 -6.66 -28.04 -7.92
N ASN A 575 -6.58 -27.00 -8.76
CA ASN A 575 -7.68 -26.06 -8.92
C ASN A 575 -8.29 -26.07 -10.34
N THR A 576 -9.56 -26.44 -10.47
CA THR A 576 -10.26 -26.63 -11.75
C THR A 576 -11.34 -25.59 -12.06
N TYR A 577 -11.52 -24.60 -11.19
CA TYR A 577 -12.49 -23.52 -11.39
C TYR A 577 -12.26 -22.77 -12.71
N SER A 578 -13.31 -22.17 -13.26
CA SER A 578 -13.25 -21.48 -14.56
C SER A 578 -13.42 -19.97 -14.51
N GLY A 579 -13.92 -19.40 -13.40
CA GLY A 579 -14.06 -17.95 -13.25
C GLY A 579 -12.71 -17.27 -13.02
N ALA A 580 -12.69 -15.94 -13.03
CA ALA A 580 -11.46 -15.16 -12.99
C ALA A 580 -10.79 -15.12 -11.60
N THR A 581 -9.47 -15.08 -11.59
CA THR A 581 -8.60 -14.81 -10.45
C THR A 581 -8.10 -13.38 -10.54
N VAL A 582 -8.52 -12.52 -9.63
CA VAL A 582 -8.12 -11.11 -9.60
C VAL A 582 -7.31 -10.84 -8.34
N ILE A 583 -6.09 -10.33 -8.50
CA ILE A 583 -5.23 -9.85 -7.42
C ILE A 583 -5.31 -8.33 -7.43
N GLN A 584 -6.22 -7.78 -6.64
CA GLN A 584 -6.41 -6.33 -6.59
C GLN A 584 -5.34 -5.66 -5.73
N ARG A 585 -4.96 -6.29 -4.62
CA ARG A 585 -3.91 -5.87 -3.67
C ARG A 585 -3.32 -7.08 -2.95
N GLY A 586 -2.13 -6.95 -2.38
CA GLY A 586 -1.45 -8.02 -1.65
C GLY A 586 -0.70 -9.00 -2.56
N THR A 587 -0.43 -10.20 -2.04
CA THR A 587 0.30 -11.26 -2.75
C THR A 587 -0.55 -12.51 -2.93
N LEU A 588 -0.78 -12.95 -4.17
CA LEU A 588 -1.23 -14.32 -4.44
C LEU A 588 -0.01 -15.20 -4.62
N ARG A 589 0.19 -16.16 -3.72
CA ARG A 589 1.29 -17.13 -3.77
C ARG A 589 0.77 -18.46 -4.32
N ILE A 590 1.36 -18.93 -5.41
CA ILE A 590 1.01 -20.20 -6.05
C ILE A 590 2.15 -21.18 -5.82
N LEU A 591 1.90 -22.25 -5.05
CA LEU A 591 2.93 -23.22 -4.71
C LEU A 591 3.18 -24.25 -5.82
N LYS A 592 2.16 -24.63 -6.57
CA LYS A 592 2.25 -25.65 -7.64
C LYS A 592 1.62 -25.15 -8.92
N ALA A 593 2.09 -25.63 -10.08
CA ALA A 593 1.46 -25.28 -11.36
C ALA A 593 -0.03 -25.68 -11.39
N ALA A 594 -0.36 -26.84 -10.79
CA ALA A 594 -1.74 -27.33 -10.65
C ALA A 594 -2.63 -26.43 -9.77
N SER A 595 -2.04 -25.58 -8.93
CA SER A 595 -2.79 -24.61 -8.12
C SER A 595 -3.31 -23.41 -8.91
N LEU A 596 -2.87 -23.22 -10.16
CA LEU A 596 -3.36 -22.18 -11.05
C LEU A 596 -4.03 -22.81 -12.25
N TYR A 597 -5.36 -22.91 -12.21
CA TYR A 597 -6.19 -23.54 -13.26
C TYR A 597 -5.72 -24.95 -13.66
N ASN A 598 -5.28 -25.77 -12.69
CA ASN A 598 -4.83 -27.14 -12.90
C ASN A 598 -3.65 -27.25 -13.88
N GLY A 599 -2.81 -26.21 -13.95
CA GLY A 599 -1.69 -26.18 -14.89
C GLY A 599 -2.10 -26.00 -16.35
N ASP A 600 -3.37 -25.69 -16.63
CA ASP A 600 -3.89 -25.47 -17.98
C ASP A 600 -3.44 -24.11 -18.51
N THR A 601 -2.37 -24.12 -19.31
CA THR A 601 -1.80 -22.91 -19.93
C THR A 601 -2.79 -22.18 -20.85
N GLY A 602 -3.82 -22.86 -21.36
CA GLY A 602 -4.89 -22.26 -22.16
C GLY A 602 -5.83 -21.35 -21.35
N LYS A 603 -5.83 -21.49 -20.01
CA LYS A 603 -6.58 -20.63 -19.09
C LYS A 603 -5.72 -19.52 -18.47
N TRP A 604 -4.43 -19.48 -18.77
CA TRP A 604 -3.53 -18.45 -18.27
C TRP A 604 -3.58 -17.18 -19.12
N MET A 605 -4.78 -16.61 -19.27
CA MET A 605 -5.06 -15.50 -20.20
C MET A 605 -5.51 -14.24 -19.43
N PRO A 606 -5.37 -13.03 -20.01
CA PRO A 606 -5.71 -11.77 -19.32
C PRO A 606 -7.13 -11.72 -18.75
N GLU A 607 -8.11 -12.34 -19.40
CA GLU A 607 -9.51 -12.44 -18.95
C GLU A 607 -9.72 -13.38 -17.75
N LYS A 608 -8.74 -14.22 -17.43
CA LYS A 608 -8.78 -15.17 -16.30
C LYS A 608 -7.88 -14.76 -15.16
N ILE A 609 -6.76 -14.10 -15.42
CA ILE A 609 -5.82 -13.70 -14.37
C ILE A 609 -5.56 -12.22 -14.50
N THR A 610 -5.92 -11.46 -13.47
CA THR A 610 -5.62 -10.04 -13.37
C THR A 610 -4.71 -9.77 -12.18
N VAL A 611 -3.59 -9.11 -12.41
CA VAL A 611 -2.65 -8.63 -11.39
C VAL A 611 -2.63 -7.12 -11.47
N ALA A 612 -3.28 -6.47 -10.51
CA ALA A 612 -3.42 -5.02 -10.47
C ALA A 612 -2.08 -4.31 -10.20
N PRO A 613 -1.97 -2.99 -10.44
CA PRO A 613 -0.79 -2.22 -10.06
C PRO A 613 -0.42 -2.44 -8.59
N THR A 614 0.87 -2.67 -8.32
CA THR A 614 1.45 -2.98 -7.00
C THR A 614 1.12 -4.36 -6.41
N ALA A 615 0.08 -5.04 -6.89
CA ALA A 615 -0.22 -6.41 -6.47
C ALA A 615 0.87 -7.38 -6.95
N THR A 616 1.06 -8.47 -6.20
CA THR A 616 2.10 -9.46 -6.49
C THR A 616 1.49 -10.80 -6.87
N LEU A 617 1.87 -11.32 -8.03
CA LEU A 617 1.76 -12.74 -8.36
C LEU A 617 3.10 -13.41 -8.02
N ARG A 618 3.10 -14.29 -7.01
CA ARG A 618 4.28 -15.05 -6.58
C ARG A 618 4.15 -16.50 -6.99
N LEU A 619 5.09 -16.99 -7.78
CA LEU A 619 5.13 -18.37 -8.27
C LEU A 619 6.32 -19.09 -7.64
N CYS A 620 6.10 -20.24 -7.02
CA CYS A 620 7.19 -21.15 -6.67
C CYS A 620 7.67 -21.87 -7.95
N VAL A 621 8.98 -21.97 -8.14
CA VAL A 621 9.57 -22.49 -9.38
C VAL A 621 10.73 -23.46 -9.10
N GLY A 622 10.81 -24.53 -9.90
CA GLY A 622 11.93 -25.48 -9.89
C GLY A 622 11.87 -26.62 -8.87
N GLY A 623 10.99 -26.55 -7.86
CA GLY A 623 10.72 -27.66 -6.95
C GLY A 623 9.72 -28.69 -7.50
N PRO A 624 9.43 -29.78 -6.75
CA PRO A 624 8.48 -30.81 -7.15
C PRO A 624 7.05 -30.28 -7.35
N GLY A 625 6.52 -30.39 -8.57
CA GLY A 625 5.17 -29.93 -8.94
C GLY A 625 5.04 -28.40 -9.07
N GLU A 626 6.12 -27.66 -8.82
CA GLU A 626 6.21 -26.22 -9.01
C GLU A 626 6.29 -25.86 -10.50
N PHE A 627 6.28 -24.57 -10.83
CA PHE A 627 6.38 -24.15 -12.21
C PHE A 627 7.80 -24.41 -12.77
N THR A 628 7.85 -24.91 -13.99
CA THR A 628 9.07 -24.94 -14.81
C THR A 628 9.33 -23.57 -15.44
N GLY A 629 10.57 -23.31 -15.87
CA GLY A 629 10.88 -22.06 -16.58
C GLY A 629 10.13 -21.89 -17.91
N GLU A 630 9.81 -23.01 -18.59
CA GLU A 630 8.97 -23.00 -19.80
C GLU A 630 7.53 -22.55 -19.47
N GLN A 631 6.92 -23.09 -18.41
CA GLN A 631 5.59 -22.69 -17.97
C GLN A 631 5.53 -21.22 -17.55
N VAL A 632 6.57 -20.72 -16.86
CA VAL A 632 6.66 -19.28 -16.55
C VAL A 632 6.70 -18.45 -17.83
N GLY A 633 7.49 -18.86 -18.83
CA GLY A 633 7.53 -18.19 -20.13
C GLY A 633 6.18 -18.18 -20.85
N ALA A 634 5.45 -19.30 -20.84
CA ALA A 634 4.11 -19.41 -21.43
C ALA A 634 3.09 -18.50 -20.72
N LEU A 635 3.08 -18.51 -19.38
CA LEU A 635 2.25 -17.64 -18.57
C LEU A 635 2.47 -16.16 -18.92
N LEU A 636 3.72 -15.70 -18.93
CA LEU A 636 4.04 -14.30 -19.18
C LEU A 636 3.72 -13.86 -20.59
N LYS A 637 3.97 -14.72 -21.58
CA LYS A 637 3.58 -14.46 -22.97
C LYS A 637 2.08 -14.21 -23.09
N ASN A 638 1.26 -14.99 -22.38
CA ASN A 638 -0.18 -14.86 -22.44
C ASN A 638 -0.69 -13.64 -21.65
N LEU A 639 -0.24 -13.45 -20.41
CA LEU A 639 -0.72 -12.37 -19.54
C LEU A 639 -0.32 -10.96 -20.01
N ALA A 640 0.74 -10.83 -20.81
CA ALA A 640 1.22 -9.53 -21.30
C ALA A 640 0.70 -9.17 -22.71
N ALA A 641 0.12 -10.12 -23.46
CA ALA A 641 -0.13 -9.92 -24.89
C ALA A 641 -1.23 -8.91 -25.24
N SER A 642 -2.31 -8.83 -24.46
CA SER A 642 -3.49 -8.02 -24.76
C SER A 642 -4.22 -7.58 -23.49
N VAL A 643 -3.57 -6.74 -22.71
CA VAL A 643 -4.10 -6.16 -21.47
C VAL A 643 -5.12 -5.05 -21.78
N ASN A 644 -6.27 -5.11 -21.12
CA ASN A 644 -7.31 -4.09 -21.12
C ASN A 644 -7.87 -3.96 -19.69
N ASP A 645 -7.07 -3.35 -18.80
CA ASP A 645 -7.27 -3.30 -17.35
C ASP A 645 -7.42 -4.69 -16.69
N ASN A 646 -6.72 -5.69 -17.26
CA ASN A 646 -6.66 -7.08 -16.83
C ASN A 646 -5.25 -7.68 -17.09
N GLY A 647 -5.05 -8.99 -16.97
CA GLY A 647 -3.71 -9.59 -17.22
C GLY A 647 -2.65 -9.11 -16.24
N LEU A 648 -1.39 -9.03 -16.69
CA LEU A 648 -0.31 -8.45 -15.89
C LEU A 648 -0.27 -6.93 -16.10
N MET A 649 -0.84 -6.14 -15.20
CA MET A 649 -0.96 -4.69 -15.41
C MET A 649 0.34 -3.93 -15.16
N LYS A 650 0.41 -2.67 -15.62
CA LYS A 650 1.53 -1.78 -15.31
C LYS A 650 1.75 -1.68 -13.80
N ARG A 651 3.00 -1.76 -13.36
CA ARG A 651 3.45 -1.80 -11.94
C ARG A 651 3.00 -3.02 -11.14
N ALA A 652 2.38 -4.02 -11.76
CA ALA A 652 2.21 -5.32 -11.12
C ALA A 652 3.60 -5.92 -10.81
N VAL A 653 3.68 -6.78 -9.80
CA VAL A 653 4.91 -7.47 -9.42
C VAL A 653 4.78 -8.95 -9.78
N LEU A 654 5.73 -9.46 -10.55
CA LEU A 654 5.94 -10.90 -10.71
C LEU A 654 7.11 -11.32 -9.82
N CYS A 655 6.85 -12.16 -8.81
CA CYS A 655 7.90 -12.77 -7.98
C CYS A 655 8.06 -14.25 -8.36
N LEU A 656 9.27 -14.63 -8.74
CA LEU A 656 9.66 -16.03 -8.97
C LEU A 656 10.49 -16.52 -7.79
N ASP A 657 9.93 -17.47 -7.06
CA ASP A 657 10.46 -18.01 -5.82
C ASP A 657 11.14 -19.35 -6.04
N THR A 658 12.47 -19.36 -6.02
CA THR A 658 13.30 -20.56 -6.22
C THR A 658 13.66 -21.24 -4.89
N THR A 659 12.88 -21.08 -3.82
CA THR A 659 13.22 -21.63 -2.49
C THR A 659 13.43 -23.16 -2.52
N HIS A 660 12.66 -23.89 -3.34
CA HIS A 660 12.74 -25.35 -3.44
C HIS A 660 13.46 -25.85 -4.70
N ALA A 661 14.02 -24.95 -5.51
CA ALA A 661 14.78 -25.32 -6.69
C ALA A 661 16.09 -26.02 -6.30
N LYS A 662 16.30 -27.23 -6.83
CA LYS A 662 17.55 -27.99 -6.64
C LYS A 662 18.58 -27.69 -7.73
N GLU A 663 18.11 -27.32 -8.92
CA GLU A 663 18.90 -26.97 -10.09
C GLU A 663 18.54 -25.56 -10.55
N PRO A 664 19.39 -24.89 -11.37
CA PRO A 664 19.05 -23.61 -11.95
C PRO A 664 17.74 -23.66 -12.74
N VAL A 665 16.81 -22.76 -12.41
CA VAL A 665 15.57 -22.58 -13.18
C VAL A 665 15.86 -21.67 -14.36
N VAL A 666 15.74 -22.20 -15.58
CA VAL A 666 16.07 -21.46 -16.81
C VAL A 666 14.82 -20.94 -17.50
N ILE A 667 14.74 -19.62 -17.70
CA ILE A 667 13.71 -18.98 -18.53
C ILE A 667 14.36 -18.54 -19.84
N ALA A 668 14.05 -19.27 -20.91
CA ALA A 668 14.58 -19.02 -22.25
C ALA A 668 13.66 -18.13 -23.11
N THR A 669 12.38 -18.03 -22.75
CA THR A 669 11.39 -17.25 -23.50
C THR A 669 11.61 -15.75 -23.32
N ASP A 670 11.44 -14.99 -24.40
CA ASP A 670 11.43 -13.53 -24.36
C ASP A 670 10.23 -13.01 -23.56
N ILE A 671 10.50 -12.15 -22.58
CA ILE A 671 9.50 -11.47 -21.77
C ILE A 671 9.42 -10.00 -22.19
N ALA A 672 8.22 -9.47 -22.36
CA ALA A 672 7.99 -8.08 -22.74
C ALA A 672 6.97 -7.42 -21.80
N ASP A 673 6.95 -6.10 -21.77
CA ASP A 673 5.90 -5.35 -21.09
C ASP A 673 4.52 -5.65 -21.68
N SER A 674 3.52 -5.49 -20.82
CA SER A 674 2.13 -5.66 -21.21
C SER A 674 1.65 -4.56 -22.16
N LYS A 675 0.81 -4.94 -23.13
CA LYS A 675 0.30 -4.03 -24.17
C LYS A 675 -1.21 -3.81 -24.04
N GLY A 676 -1.65 -2.57 -24.27
CA GLY A 676 -3.05 -2.15 -24.25
C GLY A 676 -3.41 -1.29 -23.02
N PRO A 677 -4.69 -0.87 -22.85
CA PRO A 677 -5.12 -0.05 -21.72
C PRO A 677 -4.81 -0.71 -20.38
N GLY A 678 -4.22 0.03 -19.43
CA GLY A 678 -3.76 -0.52 -18.15
C GLY A 678 -2.44 -1.30 -18.21
N GLY A 679 -1.92 -1.60 -19.41
CA GLY A 679 -0.65 -2.27 -19.64
C GLY A 679 0.58 -1.35 -19.51
N GLY A 680 1.76 -1.94 -19.37
CA GLY A 680 3.04 -1.24 -19.32
C GLY A 680 4.08 -2.01 -18.51
N ALA A 681 5.12 -1.29 -18.07
CA ALA A 681 6.20 -1.80 -17.25
C ALA A 681 5.71 -2.51 -15.99
N PHE A 682 5.99 -3.81 -15.85
CA PHE A 682 5.78 -4.58 -14.61
C PHE A 682 7.12 -4.78 -13.89
N LEU A 683 7.10 -5.02 -12.58
CA LEU A 683 8.30 -5.26 -11.80
C LEU A 683 8.62 -6.76 -11.79
N PHE A 684 9.85 -7.09 -12.14
CA PHE A 684 10.35 -8.45 -12.10
C PHE A 684 11.11 -8.68 -10.80
N LYS A 685 10.77 -9.73 -10.08
CA LYS A 685 11.30 -10.01 -8.75
C LYS A 685 11.77 -11.46 -8.64
N LYS A 686 13.02 -11.64 -8.22
CA LYS A 686 13.63 -12.94 -7.89
C LYS A 686 13.63 -13.12 -6.38
N CYS A 687 13.02 -14.20 -5.93
CA CYS A 687 12.82 -14.56 -4.53
C CYS A 687 13.43 -15.97 -4.27
N GLY A 688 13.63 -16.33 -2.99
CA GLY A 688 14.12 -17.66 -2.59
C GLY A 688 15.62 -17.91 -2.82
N ALA A 689 16.17 -18.94 -2.15
CA ALA A 689 17.62 -19.16 -2.08
C ALA A 689 18.26 -19.76 -3.36
N GLY A 690 17.48 -20.44 -4.21
CA GLY A 690 17.99 -21.08 -5.43
C GLY A 690 18.46 -20.13 -6.55
N VAL A 691 18.84 -20.73 -7.68
CA VAL A 691 19.38 -20.03 -8.86
C VAL A 691 18.28 -19.87 -9.92
N LEU A 692 18.10 -18.65 -10.41
CA LEU A 692 17.29 -18.35 -11.59
C LEU A 692 18.19 -17.85 -12.72
N GLN A 693 18.01 -18.37 -13.92
CA GLN A 693 18.78 -17.98 -15.10
C GLN A 693 17.86 -17.42 -16.19
N MET A 694 18.17 -16.21 -16.66
CA MET A 694 17.40 -15.47 -17.66
C MET A 694 18.16 -15.45 -19.00
N ASN A 695 17.72 -16.30 -19.95
CA ASN A 695 18.37 -16.45 -21.25
C ASN A 695 17.63 -15.74 -22.39
N GLY A 696 16.37 -15.35 -22.19
CA GLY A 696 15.56 -14.65 -23.20
C GLY A 696 16.11 -13.25 -23.56
N GLN A 697 15.75 -12.79 -24.76
CA GLN A 697 15.96 -11.41 -25.22
C GLN A 697 14.81 -10.54 -24.72
N ASN A 698 14.83 -10.28 -23.42
CA ASN A 698 13.74 -9.62 -22.73
C ASN A 698 13.64 -8.14 -23.10
N ARG A 699 12.41 -7.66 -23.24
CA ARG A 699 11.98 -6.30 -23.61
C ARG A 699 11.12 -5.64 -22.53
N TYR A 700 10.94 -6.28 -21.37
CA TYR A 700 10.27 -5.63 -20.26
C TYR A 700 11.10 -4.42 -19.83
N SER A 701 10.45 -3.31 -19.52
CA SER A 701 11.12 -2.07 -19.12
C SER A 701 11.08 -1.84 -17.62
N GLY A 702 10.30 -2.60 -16.85
CA GLY A 702 10.22 -2.39 -15.40
C GLY A 702 11.45 -2.84 -14.60
N GLN A 703 11.46 -2.43 -13.33
CA GLN A 703 12.57 -2.65 -12.41
C GLN A 703 12.80 -4.15 -12.14
N THR A 704 14.07 -4.53 -11.92
CA THR A 704 14.46 -5.88 -11.48
C THR A 704 14.83 -5.84 -9.99
N ILE A 705 14.26 -6.76 -9.21
CA ILE A 705 14.45 -6.86 -7.76
C ILE A 705 14.96 -8.27 -7.42
N LEU A 706 16.02 -8.36 -6.62
CA LEU A 706 16.57 -9.60 -6.06
C LEU A 706 16.38 -9.56 -4.55
N GLU A 707 15.55 -10.45 -4.01
CA GLU A 707 15.39 -10.59 -2.56
C GLU A 707 16.37 -11.58 -1.94
N GLY A 708 16.74 -12.60 -2.72
CA GLY A 708 17.57 -13.71 -2.29
C GLY A 708 18.02 -14.60 -3.44
N GLY A 709 19.07 -15.38 -3.16
CA GLY A 709 19.62 -16.37 -4.07
C GLY A 709 20.41 -15.76 -5.22
N SER A 710 20.55 -16.52 -6.32
CA SER A 710 21.37 -16.10 -7.46
C SER A 710 20.52 -15.82 -8.71
N LEU A 711 20.87 -14.75 -9.43
CA LEU A 711 20.33 -14.42 -10.75
C LEU A 711 21.46 -14.47 -11.78
N VAL A 712 21.32 -15.35 -12.78
CA VAL A 712 22.30 -15.55 -13.86
C VAL A 712 21.82 -14.88 -15.14
N VAL A 713 22.66 -14.05 -15.73
CA VAL A 713 22.34 -13.21 -16.90
C VAL A 713 23.53 -13.08 -17.84
N SER A 714 23.25 -12.97 -19.14
CA SER A 714 24.28 -12.75 -20.16
C SER A 714 24.39 -11.29 -20.62
N SER A 715 23.42 -10.45 -20.24
CA SER A 715 23.40 -9.02 -20.52
C SER A 715 22.48 -8.25 -19.54
N LEU A 716 22.92 -7.10 -19.03
CA LEU A 716 22.21 -6.23 -18.09
C LEU A 716 21.50 -5.05 -18.75
N ASN A 717 22.01 -4.61 -19.91
CA ASN A 717 21.63 -3.41 -20.64
C ASN A 717 22.02 -2.08 -19.95
N SER A 718 21.68 -0.96 -20.57
CA SER A 718 21.75 0.40 -20.02
C SER A 718 20.40 1.09 -20.18
N TYR A 719 20.08 2.12 -19.39
CA TYR A 719 18.85 2.90 -19.52
C TYR A 719 19.02 4.13 -20.43
N ALA A 720 20.19 4.79 -20.44
CA ALA A 720 20.37 6.00 -21.25
C ALA A 720 20.70 5.71 -22.72
N LYS A 721 21.48 4.64 -22.97
CA LYS A 721 21.91 4.20 -24.32
C LYS A 721 21.82 2.67 -24.47
N GLY A 722 20.74 2.10 -23.95
CA GLY A 722 20.50 0.66 -23.99
C GLY A 722 20.19 0.11 -25.38
N LYS A 723 20.30 -1.22 -25.49
CA LYS A 723 19.76 -2.02 -26.59
C LYS A 723 18.24 -2.20 -26.42
N PRO A 724 17.49 -2.52 -27.49
CA PRO A 724 16.05 -2.81 -27.40
C PRO A 724 15.69 -4.04 -26.53
N SER A 725 16.65 -4.91 -26.24
CA SER A 725 16.45 -6.11 -25.40
C SER A 725 17.73 -6.55 -24.69
N SER A 726 17.58 -7.32 -23.61
CA SER A 726 18.68 -7.99 -22.87
C SER A 726 18.13 -9.11 -21.98
N SER A 727 18.98 -9.94 -21.36
CA SER A 727 18.57 -10.86 -20.28
C SER A 727 17.78 -10.15 -19.15
N LEU A 728 18.05 -8.88 -18.81
CA LEU A 728 17.32 -8.12 -17.79
C LEU A 728 16.46 -6.97 -18.35
N GLY A 729 15.95 -7.15 -19.56
CA GLY A 729 15.00 -6.22 -20.15
C GLY A 729 15.65 -4.98 -20.79
N ALA A 730 14.84 -3.97 -21.04
CA ALA A 730 15.21 -2.72 -21.69
C ALA A 730 14.66 -1.54 -20.87
N PRO A 731 15.34 -1.14 -19.79
CA PRO A 731 14.91 -0.01 -18.98
C PRO A 731 14.96 1.29 -19.78
N THR A 732 14.04 2.21 -19.50
CA THR A 732 13.88 3.45 -20.28
C THR A 732 14.32 4.70 -19.53
N ASP A 733 14.49 4.59 -18.22
CA ASP A 733 14.88 5.68 -17.35
C ASP A 733 15.69 5.14 -16.17
N ILE A 734 16.11 6.05 -15.31
CA ILE A 734 17.00 5.74 -14.20
C ILE A 734 16.28 4.93 -13.08
N GLU A 735 14.95 5.03 -12.95
CA GLU A 735 14.16 4.27 -11.95
C GLU A 735 13.99 2.82 -12.38
N THR A 736 13.55 2.63 -13.62
CA THR A 736 13.48 1.32 -14.26
C THR A 736 14.86 0.68 -14.44
N GLY A 737 15.89 1.50 -14.67
CA GLY A 737 17.29 1.11 -14.80
C GLY A 737 17.94 0.66 -13.49
N GLU A 738 17.29 0.86 -12.35
CA GLU A 738 17.79 0.38 -11.06
C GLU A 738 17.59 -1.14 -10.92
N ILE A 739 18.58 -1.80 -10.30
CA ILE A 739 18.49 -3.19 -9.87
C ILE A 739 18.56 -3.19 -8.35
N VAL A 740 17.44 -3.53 -7.71
CA VAL A 740 17.33 -3.57 -6.25
C VAL A 740 17.79 -4.94 -5.77
N ILE A 741 18.72 -4.99 -4.81
CA ILE A 741 19.38 -6.20 -4.36
C ILE A 741 19.28 -6.30 -2.83
N GLY A 742 18.94 -7.48 -2.34
CA GLY A 742 18.87 -7.81 -0.92
C GLY A 742 17.62 -7.30 -0.21
N SER A 743 16.52 -7.00 -0.91
CA SER A 743 15.31 -6.48 -0.27
C SER A 743 14.67 -7.42 0.74
N GLY A 744 15.05 -8.71 0.75
CA GLY A 744 14.64 -9.71 1.72
C GLY A 744 15.67 -9.99 2.83
N ASP A 745 16.73 -9.17 2.97
CA ASP A 745 17.82 -9.33 3.93
C ASP A 745 18.62 -10.64 3.83
N THR A 746 18.47 -11.38 2.72
CA THR A 746 19.24 -12.59 2.46
C THR A 746 20.38 -12.32 1.46
N PRO A 747 21.51 -13.06 1.52
CA PRO A 747 22.58 -12.92 0.54
C PRO A 747 22.05 -13.08 -0.89
N CYS A 748 22.50 -12.19 -1.76
CA CYS A 748 22.10 -12.16 -3.17
C CYS A 748 23.35 -12.22 -4.06
N SER A 749 23.26 -12.94 -5.17
CA SER A 749 24.31 -12.98 -6.19
C SER A 749 23.76 -12.57 -7.55
N LEU A 750 24.40 -11.59 -8.18
CA LEU A 750 24.22 -11.29 -9.60
C LEU A 750 25.38 -11.90 -10.37
N ILE A 751 25.10 -12.92 -11.17
CA ILE A 751 26.09 -13.68 -11.92
C ILE A 751 25.99 -13.30 -13.40
N TYR A 752 27.04 -12.66 -13.91
CA TYR A 752 27.13 -12.26 -15.31
C TYR A 752 27.99 -13.26 -16.08
N ASN A 753 27.40 -13.95 -17.06
CA ASN A 753 28.10 -14.93 -17.91
C ASN A 753 28.25 -14.48 -19.37
N GLY A 754 28.11 -13.17 -19.64
CA GLY A 754 28.16 -12.60 -20.98
C GLY A 754 29.55 -12.36 -21.55
N ALA A 755 29.59 -11.97 -22.82
CA ALA A 755 30.83 -11.72 -23.57
C ALA A 755 31.53 -10.38 -23.22
N GLY A 756 30.87 -9.50 -22.47
CA GLY A 756 31.37 -8.19 -22.02
C GLY A 756 30.33 -7.08 -22.22
N GLU A 757 30.20 -6.20 -21.24
CA GLU A 757 29.19 -5.13 -21.22
C GLU A 757 29.58 -3.97 -20.29
N ILE A 758 29.23 -2.75 -20.70
CA ILE A 758 29.23 -1.56 -19.84
C ILE A 758 27.77 -1.19 -19.57
N THR A 759 27.42 -1.01 -18.31
CA THR A 759 26.07 -0.67 -17.90
C THR A 759 26.04 0.58 -17.03
N ASP A 760 25.09 1.47 -17.33
CA ASP A 760 24.72 2.62 -16.50
C ASP A 760 23.61 2.28 -15.48
N ARG A 761 23.20 1.02 -15.37
CA ARG A 761 22.20 0.61 -14.39
C ARG A 761 22.71 0.84 -12.97
N VAL A 762 21.80 1.29 -12.12
CA VAL A 762 22.11 1.61 -10.72
C VAL A 762 21.96 0.34 -9.90
N MET A 763 23.04 -0.10 -9.26
CA MET A 763 22.98 -1.18 -8.28
C MET A 763 22.53 -0.59 -6.95
N ASN A 764 21.31 -0.94 -6.50
CA ASN A 764 20.80 -0.51 -5.21
C ASN A 764 20.79 -1.64 -4.19
N LEU A 765 21.63 -1.55 -3.16
CA LEU A 765 21.69 -2.52 -2.08
C LEU A 765 20.72 -2.13 -0.95
N ALA A 766 19.50 -2.66 -0.99
CA ALA A 766 18.39 -2.22 -0.14
C ALA A 766 18.28 -2.93 1.23
N GLY A 767 18.86 -4.13 1.38
CA GLY A 767 18.78 -4.90 2.63
C GLY A 767 19.55 -4.29 3.80
N LYS A 768 19.22 -4.67 5.03
CA LYS A 768 19.79 -4.20 6.30
C LYS A 768 21.24 -4.66 6.51
N ASN A 769 21.44 -5.94 6.79
CA ASN A 769 22.75 -6.55 7.05
C ASN A 769 22.94 -7.72 6.10
N PHE A 770 23.32 -7.45 4.86
CA PHE A 770 23.42 -8.50 3.85
C PHE A 770 24.66 -8.35 2.98
N THR A 771 24.95 -9.43 2.26
CA THR A 771 26.06 -9.51 1.31
C THR A 771 25.50 -9.55 -0.11
N ALA A 772 25.94 -8.61 -0.94
CA ALA A 772 25.71 -8.62 -2.38
C ALA A 772 26.96 -9.16 -3.08
N THR A 773 26.81 -10.24 -3.82
CA THR A 773 27.89 -10.81 -4.65
C THR A 773 27.68 -10.41 -6.10
N PHE A 774 28.69 -9.78 -6.70
CA PHE A 774 28.77 -9.55 -8.13
C PHE A 774 29.81 -10.52 -8.70
N GLU A 775 29.34 -11.47 -9.48
CA GLU A 775 30.18 -12.51 -10.07
C GLU A 775 30.35 -12.28 -11.57
N GLN A 776 31.59 -12.04 -11.98
CA GLN A 776 31.98 -12.11 -13.38
C GLN A 776 32.31 -13.57 -13.69
N ALA A 777 31.39 -14.27 -14.35
CA ALA A 777 31.53 -15.65 -14.83
C ALA A 777 31.63 -15.73 -16.37
N GLY A 778 31.72 -14.58 -17.04
CA GLY A 778 31.77 -14.44 -18.49
C GLY A 778 33.19 -14.38 -19.03
N SER A 779 33.34 -13.89 -20.26
CA SER A 779 34.64 -13.85 -20.95
C SER A 779 35.24 -12.45 -21.15
N GLY A 780 34.44 -11.38 -21.07
CA GLY A 780 34.91 -10.00 -21.30
C GLY A 780 34.71 -9.05 -20.13
N LEU A 781 34.91 -7.75 -20.35
CA LEU A 781 34.76 -6.73 -19.30
C LEU A 781 33.29 -6.59 -18.89
N LEU A 782 32.97 -6.71 -17.60
CA LEU A 782 31.73 -6.25 -17.00
C LEU A 782 31.99 -4.95 -16.23
N LYS A 783 31.42 -3.83 -16.67
CA LYS A 783 31.66 -2.51 -16.05
C LYS A 783 30.36 -1.86 -15.58
N PHE A 784 30.30 -1.54 -14.29
CA PHE A 784 29.25 -0.71 -13.68
C PHE A 784 29.69 0.75 -13.64
N SER A 785 29.09 1.62 -14.46
CA SER A 785 29.48 3.03 -14.56
C SER A 785 28.76 3.97 -13.60
N SER A 786 27.60 3.58 -13.11
CA SER A 786 26.79 4.39 -12.20
C SER A 786 27.17 4.19 -10.75
N THR A 787 27.12 5.26 -9.96
CA THR A 787 27.27 5.22 -8.50
C THR A 787 26.30 4.21 -7.90
N PHE A 788 26.81 3.38 -6.99
CA PHE A 788 25.99 2.42 -6.26
C PHE A 788 25.12 3.16 -5.25
N VAL A 789 23.87 2.74 -5.14
CA VAL A 789 22.97 3.21 -4.09
C VAL A 789 22.97 2.17 -2.99
N LEU A 790 23.10 2.61 -1.74
CA LEU A 790 23.09 1.74 -0.58
C LEU A 790 21.89 2.08 0.28
N SER A 791 20.69 1.97 -0.31
CA SER A 791 19.48 2.41 0.35
C SER A 791 19.13 1.51 1.53
N GLY A 792 18.21 1.98 2.35
CA GLY A 792 17.27 1.05 2.95
C GLY A 792 17.33 0.89 4.46
N HIS A 793 18.43 0.98 5.20
CA HIS A 793 18.36 0.54 6.62
C HIS A 793 19.44 1.04 7.59
N SER A 794 20.20 2.10 7.29
CA SER A 794 21.22 2.66 8.21
C SER A 794 22.15 1.59 8.84
N ALA A 795 22.46 0.53 8.09
CA ALA A 795 23.13 -0.67 8.58
C ALA A 795 24.22 -1.11 7.60
N SER A 796 25.25 -1.78 8.12
CA SER A 796 26.46 -2.11 7.36
C SER A 796 26.19 -3.15 6.27
N LYS A 797 26.87 -2.99 5.13
CA LYS A 797 26.68 -3.83 3.94
C LYS A 797 28.01 -4.41 3.47
N SER A 798 27.97 -5.56 2.83
CA SER A 798 29.15 -6.19 2.24
C SER A 798 28.97 -6.39 0.74
N ILE A 799 29.96 -5.97 -0.04
CA ILE A 799 30.05 -6.20 -1.48
C ILE A 799 31.13 -7.24 -1.72
N VAL A 800 30.77 -8.37 -2.32
CA VAL A 800 31.71 -9.41 -2.76
C VAL A 800 31.88 -9.33 -4.27
N LEU A 801 33.10 -9.11 -4.71
CA LEU A 801 33.52 -9.15 -6.11
C LEU A 801 34.12 -10.53 -6.37
N LYS A 802 33.46 -11.34 -7.20
CA LYS A 802 33.90 -12.71 -7.51
C LYS A 802 34.10 -12.88 -9.02
N GLY A 803 34.93 -13.84 -9.38
CA GLY A 803 35.07 -14.34 -10.74
C GLY A 803 36.20 -15.35 -10.79
N ASP A 804 35.97 -16.48 -11.46
CA ASP A 804 36.94 -17.56 -11.61
C ASP A 804 37.31 -17.82 -13.09
N THR A 805 36.85 -16.94 -13.97
CA THR A 805 37.10 -16.96 -15.42
C THR A 805 38.16 -15.92 -15.82
N ALA A 806 38.52 -15.91 -17.11
CA ALA A 806 39.40 -14.88 -17.68
C ALA A 806 38.73 -13.51 -17.82
N GLY A 807 37.40 -13.42 -17.64
CA GLY A 807 36.67 -12.17 -17.69
C GLY A 807 37.10 -11.21 -16.56
N THR A 808 36.90 -9.91 -16.79
CA THR A 808 37.28 -8.87 -15.83
C THR A 808 36.07 -8.06 -15.39
N GLY A 809 36.02 -7.69 -14.12
CA GLY A 809 34.98 -6.80 -13.59
C GLY A 809 35.53 -5.40 -13.29
N GLU A 810 34.69 -4.37 -13.38
CA GLU A 810 35.03 -3.00 -13.00
C GLU A 810 33.85 -2.30 -12.30
N ILE A 811 34.10 -1.73 -11.12
CA ILE A 811 33.23 -0.74 -10.49
C ILE A 811 33.82 0.65 -10.73
N ALA A 812 33.23 1.36 -11.69
CA ALA A 812 33.58 2.74 -12.02
C ALA A 812 32.67 3.76 -11.33
N GLY A 813 31.47 3.35 -10.93
CA GLY A 813 30.63 4.12 -10.02
C GLY A 813 31.25 4.26 -8.63
N ASN A 814 30.86 5.31 -7.91
CA ASN A 814 31.34 5.50 -6.55
C ASN A 814 30.70 4.48 -5.59
N LEU A 815 31.50 3.98 -4.66
CA LEU A 815 31.09 3.24 -3.48
C LEU A 815 31.16 4.18 -2.27
N VAL A 816 30.05 4.28 -1.56
CA VAL A 816 29.87 5.13 -0.38
C VAL A 816 29.50 4.27 0.83
N ASP A 817 29.42 4.85 2.02
CA ASP A 817 28.76 4.18 3.15
C ASP A 817 27.23 4.37 3.07
N PRO A 818 26.42 3.47 3.67
CA PRO A 818 24.99 3.68 3.80
C PRO A 818 24.74 4.99 4.55
N HIS A 819 23.80 5.80 4.07
CA HIS A 819 23.45 7.04 4.75
C HIS A 819 22.74 6.73 6.08
N ASP A 820 23.45 6.86 7.20
CA ASP A 820 22.90 6.74 8.56
C ASP A 820 23.15 8.01 9.38
N ARG A 821 22.19 8.43 10.21
CA ARG A 821 22.41 9.58 11.12
C ARG A 821 23.50 9.32 12.16
N SER A 822 23.81 8.05 12.43
CA SER A 822 24.80 7.70 13.44
C SER A 822 26.23 7.76 12.92
N GLY A 823 26.44 7.81 11.60
CA GLY A 823 27.75 7.75 10.95
C GLY A 823 28.49 6.42 11.20
N LYS A 824 27.79 5.35 11.60
CA LYS A 824 28.38 4.07 12.02
C LYS A 824 28.22 2.97 10.98
N ALA A 825 27.22 3.06 10.12
CA ALA A 825 27.02 2.09 9.05
C ALA A 825 28.18 2.18 8.06
N VAL A 826 28.74 1.03 7.68
CA VAL A 826 29.88 0.98 6.77
C VAL A 826 29.64 0.02 5.61
N THR A 827 30.29 0.29 4.48
CA THR A 827 30.36 -0.63 3.35
C THR A 827 31.70 -1.35 3.31
N ALA A 828 31.69 -2.67 3.45
CA ALA A 828 32.85 -3.52 3.25
C ALA A 828 32.94 -3.99 1.78
N VAL A 829 34.16 -4.12 1.27
CA VAL A 829 34.43 -4.67 -0.07
C VAL A 829 35.33 -5.89 0.06
N ALA A 830 34.92 -7.01 -0.51
CA ALA A 830 35.71 -8.24 -0.52
C ALA A 830 35.95 -8.69 -1.97
N LYS A 831 37.17 -9.08 -2.30
CA LYS A 831 37.55 -9.71 -3.56
C LYS A 831 37.87 -11.19 -3.32
N SER A 832 37.13 -12.05 -3.99
CA SER A 832 37.30 -13.51 -3.98
C SER A 832 37.36 -14.08 -5.40
N GLY A 833 37.64 -15.38 -5.54
CA GLY A 833 37.87 -16.03 -6.82
C GLY A 833 39.20 -15.68 -7.49
N SER A 834 39.61 -16.46 -8.48
CA SER A 834 40.92 -16.35 -9.14
C SER A 834 41.06 -15.16 -10.09
N GLY A 835 39.95 -14.61 -10.57
CA GLY A 835 39.87 -13.56 -11.58
C GLY A 835 40.23 -12.15 -11.08
N THR A 836 39.97 -11.16 -11.94
CA THR A 836 40.38 -9.77 -11.72
C THR A 836 39.18 -8.82 -11.64
N TRP A 837 39.17 -7.96 -10.62
CA TRP A 837 38.23 -6.84 -10.52
C TRP A 837 38.97 -5.51 -10.37
N THR A 838 38.42 -4.43 -10.93
CA THR A 838 38.96 -3.07 -10.86
C THR A 838 38.03 -2.15 -10.09
N LEU A 839 38.56 -1.37 -9.16
CA LEU A 839 37.91 -0.18 -8.61
C LEU A 839 38.49 1.05 -9.30
N SER A 840 37.65 1.83 -9.97
CA SER A 840 38.06 3.05 -10.67
C SER A 840 37.26 4.29 -10.27
N GLY A 841 36.13 4.13 -9.57
CA GLY A 841 35.35 5.23 -9.00
C GLY A 841 36.08 6.01 -7.91
N SER A 842 35.51 7.16 -7.52
CA SER A 842 35.97 7.96 -6.38
C SER A 842 35.20 7.56 -5.12
N ASN A 843 35.81 6.70 -4.32
CA ASN A 843 35.13 5.97 -3.25
C ASN A 843 35.30 6.66 -1.89
N THR A 844 34.25 6.65 -1.07
CA THR A 844 34.24 7.24 0.28
C THR A 844 33.83 6.28 1.39
N TYR A 845 33.53 5.01 1.07
CA TYR A 845 33.20 3.99 2.07
C TYR A 845 34.29 3.84 3.14
N SER A 846 33.91 3.45 4.35
CA SER A 846 34.84 3.33 5.49
C SER A 846 35.02 1.90 6.00
N GLY A 847 34.23 0.94 5.50
CA GLY A 847 34.39 -0.46 5.84
C GLY A 847 35.66 -1.09 5.25
N PRO A 848 36.05 -2.29 5.71
CA PRO A 848 37.29 -2.94 5.27
C PRO A 848 37.24 -3.36 3.79
N THR A 849 38.40 -3.30 3.14
CA THR A 849 38.68 -3.87 1.82
C THR A 849 39.53 -5.12 2.00
N THR A 850 39.00 -6.30 1.67
CA THR A 850 39.70 -7.59 1.80
C THR A 850 39.91 -8.24 0.44
N VAL A 851 41.13 -8.68 0.13
CA VAL A 851 41.46 -9.45 -1.06
C VAL A 851 41.91 -10.84 -0.65
N SER A 852 41.02 -11.82 -0.79
CA SER A 852 41.25 -13.21 -0.37
C SER A 852 41.81 -14.09 -1.49
N ALA A 853 41.52 -13.76 -2.75
CA ALA A 853 42.03 -14.48 -3.92
C ALA A 853 42.02 -13.61 -5.19
N GLY A 854 42.85 -13.98 -6.16
CA GLY A 854 42.96 -13.28 -7.45
C GLY A 854 43.53 -11.88 -7.32
N THR A 855 43.12 -10.98 -8.21
CA THR A 855 43.63 -9.60 -8.27
C THR A 855 42.52 -8.57 -8.07
N LEU A 856 42.72 -7.64 -7.13
CA LEU A 856 41.96 -6.38 -7.05
C LEU A 856 42.84 -5.25 -7.60
N VAL A 857 42.38 -4.56 -8.64
CA VAL A 857 43.06 -3.42 -9.26
C VAL A 857 42.50 -2.11 -8.72
N ILE A 858 43.38 -1.21 -8.30
CA ILE A 858 43.07 0.15 -7.88
C ILE A 858 43.53 1.07 -9.01
N ALA A 859 42.59 1.68 -9.73
CA ALA A 859 42.91 2.42 -10.96
C ALA A 859 43.24 3.90 -10.74
N SER A 860 42.93 4.46 -9.58
CA SER A 860 43.25 5.85 -9.23
C SER A 860 43.53 6.02 -7.74
N SER A 861 44.10 7.17 -7.38
CA SER A 861 44.32 7.52 -5.97
C SER A 861 43.02 7.80 -5.17
N LYS A 862 41.87 7.81 -5.83
CA LYS A 862 40.55 7.95 -5.18
C LYS A 862 39.76 6.64 -5.14
N SER A 863 40.32 5.56 -5.68
CA SER A 863 39.63 4.27 -5.79
C SER A 863 39.62 3.46 -4.50
N LEU A 864 40.46 3.82 -3.53
CA LEU A 864 40.32 3.40 -2.12
C LEU A 864 40.07 4.64 -1.27
N SER A 865 39.19 4.50 -0.28
CA SER A 865 38.94 5.53 0.72
C SER A 865 40.08 5.58 1.73
N GLY A 866 40.44 6.79 2.19
CA GLY A 866 41.42 6.99 3.26
C GLY A 866 41.08 6.30 4.59
N LYS A 867 39.80 5.95 4.78
CA LYS A 867 39.27 5.35 6.01
C LYS A 867 39.27 3.81 6.00
N THR A 868 39.47 3.18 4.83
CA THR A 868 39.41 1.71 4.73
C THR A 868 40.63 1.06 5.37
N ALA A 869 40.42 -0.02 6.13
CA ALA A 869 41.46 -1.01 6.35
C ALA A 869 41.60 -1.87 5.08
N VAL A 870 42.82 -2.25 4.71
CA VAL A 870 43.11 -3.11 3.55
C VAL A 870 43.75 -4.40 4.03
N ALA A 871 43.19 -5.54 3.68
CA ALA A 871 43.73 -6.86 3.97
C ALA A 871 43.98 -7.64 2.67
N VAL A 872 45.18 -8.21 2.49
CA VAL A 872 45.54 -9.00 1.30
C VAL A 872 46.13 -10.34 1.73
N ALA A 873 45.50 -11.44 1.31
CA ALA A 873 45.98 -12.80 1.57
C ALA A 873 47.28 -13.10 0.81
N SER A 874 48.07 -14.07 1.28
CA SER A 874 49.34 -14.46 0.65
C SER A 874 49.21 -14.89 -0.81
N SER A 875 48.10 -15.53 -1.18
CA SER A 875 47.78 -15.98 -2.54
C SER A 875 47.14 -14.92 -3.44
N ALA A 876 46.85 -13.72 -2.90
CA ALA A 876 46.13 -12.66 -3.60
C ALA A 876 47.04 -11.48 -3.98
N LYS A 877 46.56 -10.64 -4.89
CA LYS A 877 47.25 -9.42 -5.34
C LYS A 877 46.36 -8.19 -5.24
N LEU A 878 46.95 -7.08 -4.79
CA LEU A 878 46.39 -5.74 -4.92
C LEU A 878 47.26 -4.95 -5.92
N ALA A 879 46.72 -4.66 -7.09
CA ALA A 879 47.43 -3.95 -8.16
C ALA A 879 47.16 -2.45 -8.10
N LEU A 880 48.17 -1.67 -7.73
CA LEU A 880 48.12 -0.21 -7.59
C LEU A 880 48.44 0.45 -8.94
N ASN A 881 47.49 0.36 -9.87
CA ASN A 881 47.63 0.83 -11.25
C ASN A 881 47.35 2.34 -11.39
N PHE A 882 48.02 3.14 -10.56
CA PHE A 882 48.00 4.59 -10.61
C PHE A 882 49.39 5.14 -10.25
N LYS A 883 49.62 6.44 -10.47
CA LYS A 883 50.84 7.13 -10.01
C LYS A 883 50.53 7.92 -8.74
N GLY A 884 51.46 7.90 -7.79
CA GLY A 884 51.32 8.63 -6.52
C GLY A 884 50.91 7.73 -5.36
N GLN A 885 50.28 8.34 -4.35
CA GLN A 885 50.01 7.71 -3.05
C GLN A 885 48.52 7.75 -2.70
N VAL A 886 48.07 6.73 -1.98
CA VAL A 886 46.77 6.67 -1.29
C VAL A 886 46.97 6.42 0.19
N ASN A 887 46.25 7.13 1.05
CA ASN A 887 46.23 6.80 2.47
C ASN A 887 45.26 5.65 2.72
N VAL A 888 45.57 4.75 3.65
CA VAL A 888 44.65 3.70 4.14
C VAL A 888 44.72 3.65 5.66
N ALA A 889 43.63 3.29 6.33
CA ALA A 889 43.60 3.27 7.79
C ALA A 889 44.51 2.18 8.38
N LYS A 890 44.64 1.06 7.68
CA LYS A 890 45.49 -0.07 8.08
C LYS A 890 45.85 -0.90 6.84
N LEU A 891 47.03 -1.50 6.84
CA LEU A 891 47.39 -2.54 5.86
C LEU A 891 47.68 -3.84 6.61
N ILE A 892 47.05 -4.94 6.17
CA ILE A 892 47.22 -6.28 6.70
C ILE A 892 47.63 -7.17 5.53
N VAL A 893 48.74 -7.87 5.68
CA VAL A 893 49.24 -8.80 4.66
C VAL A 893 49.41 -10.16 5.30
N ASP A 894 48.75 -11.18 4.72
CA ASP A 894 48.79 -12.56 5.21
C ASP A 894 48.44 -12.67 6.70
N GLY A 895 47.37 -11.97 7.10
CA GLY A 895 46.90 -11.91 8.50
C GLY A 895 47.73 -11.01 9.44
N LYS A 896 48.86 -10.46 8.98
CA LYS A 896 49.76 -9.64 9.80
C LYS A 896 49.56 -8.14 9.51
N PRO A 897 49.18 -7.33 10.51
CA PRO A 897 49.20 -5.88 10.40
C PRO A 897 50.60 -5.34 10.11
N LEU A 898 50.73 -4.43 9.15
CA LEU A 898 51.97 -3.71 8.89
C LEU A 898 51.99 -2.38 9.67
N PRO A 899 53.18 -1.92 10.13
CA PRO A 899 53.31 -0.66 10.87
C PRO A 899 53.07 0.58 9.99
N SER A 900 53.05 1.78 10.58
CA SER A 900 53.03 3.06 9.85
C SER A 900 54.18 3.10 8.83
N GLY A 901 53.90 3.56 7.60
CA GLY A 901 54.87 3.51 6.51
C GLY A 901 54.27 3.61 5.12
N THR A 902 55.13 3.50 4.11
CA THR A 902 54.75 3.50 2.68
C THR A 902 55.02 2.15 2.06
N TYR A 903 54.01 1.55 1.45
CA TYR A 903 54.03 0.18 0.93
C TYR A 903 53.67 0.16 -0.56
N GLY A 904 54.44 -0.58 -1.35
CA GLY A 904 54.23 -0.76 -2.80
C GLY A 904 54.95 -1.99 -3.32
N ALA A 905 55.06 -2.12 -4.64
CA ALA A 905 55.64 -3.29 -5.29
C ALA A 905 57.11 -3.56 -4.91
N SER A 906 57.86 -2.55 -4.46
CA SER A 906 59.27 -2.67 -4.07
C SER A 906 59.49 -3.30 -2.70
N ASN A 907 58.50 -3.28 -1.80
CA ASN A 907 58.66 -3.70 -0.41
C ASN A 907 57.51 -4.56 0.13
N THR A 908 56.47 -4.85 -0.67
CA THR A 908 55.36 -5.73 -0.28
C THR A 908 54.98 -6.64 -1.46
N PRO A 909 55.29 -7.94 -1.43
CA PRO A 909 55.10 -8.86 -2.58
C PRO A 909 53.65 -9.02 -3.07
N GLN A 910 52.67 -8.76 -2.21
CA GLN A 910 51.24 -8.81 -2.51
C GLN A 910 50.75 -7.54 -3.22
N LEU A 911 51.56 -6.48 -3.25
CA LEU A 911 51.28 -5.24 -3.97
C LEU A 911 52.03 -5.24 -5.30
N THR A 912 51.37 -4.76 -6.36
CA THR A 912 51.97 -4.60 -7.70
C THR A 912 51.62 -3.23 -8.28
N GLY A 913 52.23 -2.84 -9.41
CA GLY A 913 51.97 -1.55 -10.05
C GLY A 913 52.89 -0.42 -9.59
N THR A 914 52.54 0.82 -9.96
CA THR A 914 53.37 2.02 -9.73
C THR A 914 52.92 2.88 -8.55
N GLY A 915 51.72 2.65 -8.02
CA GLY A 915 51.18 3.38 -6.89
C GLY A 915 51.71 2.86 -5.56
N VAL A 916 51.52 3.64 -4.50
CA VAL A 916 51.89 3.26 -3.13
C VAL A 916 50.75 3.53 -2.13
N LEU A 917 50.67 2.72 -1.08
CA LEU A 917 49.78 2.92 0.07
C LEU A 917 50.56 3.54 1.22
N LYS A 918 50.00 4.55 1.88
CA LYS A 918 50.53 5.11 3.14
C LYS A 918 49.62 4.70 4.30
N VAL A 919 50.21 4.03 5.28
CA VAL A 919 49.59 3.74 6.58
C VAL A 919 50.02 4.85 7.54
N PRO A 920 49.08 5.59 8.16
CA PRO A 920 49.39 6.70 9.07
C PRO A 920 50.14 6.24 10.32
#